data_AF-A0A523HG08-F1
#
_entry.id   AF-A0A523HG08-F1
#
_cell.length_a   1.000
_cell.length_b   1.000
_cell.length_c   1.000
_cell.angle_alpha   90.00
_cell.angle_beta   90.00
_cell.angle_gamma   90.00
#
_symmetry.space_group_name_H-M   'P 1'
#
loop_
_entity.id
_entity.type
_entity.pdbx_description
1 polymer ?
#
loop_
_entity_poly.entity_id
_entity_poly.type
_entity_poly.pdbx_seq_one_letter_code
_entity_poly.pdbx_strand_id
1 'polypeptide(L)'
;MQNTPEKVLVLGSSALKIGEAGEFDYSGSQAIKALKGANVQSILVNPNIATIQTSEHLADKVYFLPVTAEFVEKIIAKERPDGIFLAFGGQTALNCGLALAESGVFDKYGVRVLGSPLAAIRDAEDRGRFVERLNEIDVKTPRSAAVHSVEEALQMAEKIGYPIMVRIAFALGGLGSGLCVSADELQARAENALSHTNQILVEEYLKGWKEIEYEVVRDRHDNCITICNMENFDPLGIHTGESIVVAPSQTLNNHEYHMLRELAIKVVRHIGIIGECNIQYALDPKTGDYRVIEVNPRLSRSSALASKATGYPLAFVAAKLALGYGLTDLKNSITQSTMACFEPALDYIVVKIPRWDLKKFRRVSTRIGSGMKSVGEVMAIGRSFEEALQKALRMLDIGVCGLTGNTQLQFNDLKNELQNPTDERVFAIAQAFKAGIGLDEIHELTKIDGWFLYKLKNILRIEALLKRYADGICPKPPILEAKKAGFSDHQIAQALNSDEDSVRDLRQNYGIHPCVKQIDTLAAEFPARTNYLYLTYNGDSDDIDFRNENSVIVLGSGVYRIGSSVEFDWCCVNAAMTLRELGYQTVLINYNPETVSTDYDECDRLYFDELSFETIYEIYRKERPLGMVVAMGGQIANNLAMRFSKARLNVLGTSAQDIDKAENRHKFSTMLDELGIDQPEWEELLSLADALKFAQKVDYPVLVRPSYVLSGAAMGVASTDEELTRFLERAVKISSDHPVVMSKFLENAKEIEFDAVARDGELVIYAISEHVENAGVHSGDATLVFPPQRTYIETLRQVKAIARKIARALCITGPFNIQFIAKNNDVKVIECNLRASRSFPFVSKVSNHNFIDFATRAIMGKPVKDIRRSFMELDYVGVKAPQFSFTRLSGADPTLGVEMASTGEVGCLGVDFEEAFLKALLSVGFRLPIKTILMSTGPLENKAEFVESARVLSSLGVKIYCTRGTARFMKQYGVAAEVLNWPLEKKRPNVLEYISSGKIDLVINIPKNFQEEELTNDYIIRRKAVDFGVPLITNLQLAKRFVESLDQLKVSDLKIMSWDEYTAN
;
A
#
# COMPACT_ATOMS: atom_id res chain seq x y z
N MET A 1 -16.97 32.31 21.55
CA MET A 1 -16.66 30.97 21.03
C MET A 1 -17.53 30.79 19.79
N GLN A 2 -16.96 30.53 18.61
CA GLN A 2 -17.76 29.98 17.50
C GLN A 2 -18.41 28.69 18.00
N ASN A 3 -19.68 28.46 17.70
CA ASN A 3 -20.37 27.24 18.09
C ASN A 3 -19.58 26.03 17.57
N THR A 4 -19.02 25.26 18.51
CA THR A 4 -18.44 23.93 18.27
C THR A 4 -19.48 23.11 17.49
N PRO A 5 -19.12 22.50 16.36
CA PRO A 5 -20.06 21.68 15.60
C PRO A 5 -20.55 20.51 16.45
N GLU A 6 -21.82 20.13 16.33
CA GLU A 6 -22.36 18.94 16.97
C GLU A 6 -22.01 17.71 16.14
N LYS A 7 -22.05 17.83 14.80
CA LYS A 7 -21.78 16.75 13.87
C LYS A 7 -20.82 17.13 12.75
N VAL A 8 -19.79 16.31 12.54
CA VAL A 8 -18.77 16.51 11.51
C VAL A 8 -18.70 15.31 10.58
N LEU A 9 -18.74 15.59 9.28
CA LEU A 9 -18.51 14.64 8.22
C LEU A 9 -17.00 14.54 7.92
N VAL A 10 -16.46 13.33 7.90
CA VAL A 10 -15.07 13.01 7.58
C VAL A 10 -15.06 12.21 6.28
N LEU A 11 -14.31 12.69 5.30
CA LEU A 11 -14.10 11.97 4.04
C LEU A 11 -12.81 11.18 4.10
N GLY A 12 -12.89 9.86 3.88
CA GLY A 12 -11.72 9.00 3.73
C GLY A 12 -11.10 9.07 2.33
N SER A 13 -9.99 8.36 2.14
CA SER A 13 -9.23 8.32 0.88
C SER A 13 -9.74 7.31 -0.16
N SER A 14 -10.84 6.59 0.13
CA SER A 14 -11.25 5.41 -0.64
C SER A 14 -10.19 4.28 -0.57
N ALA A 15 -10.08 3.44 -1.60
CA ALA A 15 -9.09 2.37 -1.66
C ALA A 15 -7.65 2.88 -1.73
N LEU A 16 -6.74 2.10 -1.15
CA LEU A 16 -5.29 2.32 -1.29
C LEU A 16 -4.88 2.19 -2.76
N LYS A 17 -4.08 3.16 -3.20
CA LYS A 17 -3.46 3.22 -4.53
C LYS A 17 -2.10 3.87 -4.42
N ILE A 18 -1.22 3.64 -5.40
CA ILE A 18 0.10 4.28 -5.40
C ILE A 18 -0.07 5.80 -5.27
N GLY A 19 0.59 6.38 -4.26
CA GLY A 19 0.52 7.80 -3.90
C GLY A 19 -0.55 8.18 -2.86
N GLU A 20 -1.58 7.35 -2.62
CA GLU A 20 -2.53 7.49 -1.50
C GLU A 20 -2.69 6.14 -0.80
N ALA A 21 -1.92 5.90 0.26
CA ALA A 21 -1.84 4.61 0.93
C ALA A 21 -2.44 4.66 2.35
N GLY A 22 -1.78 4.02 3.33
CA GLY A 22 -2.31 3.89 4.69
C GLY A 22 -2.24 5.15 5.53
N GLU A 23 -1.46 6.15 5.12
CA GLU A 23 -1.27 7.41 5.84
C GLU A 23 -2.60 8.12 6.14
N PHE A 24 -3.62 7.91 5.31
CA PHE A 24 -4.95 8.47 5.46
C PHE A 24 -5.89 7.61 6.32
N ASP A 25 -5.60 6.33 6.50
CA ASP A 25 -6.22 5.53 7.56
C ASP A 25 -5.72 6.00 8.94
N TYR A 26 -4.41 6.16 9.08
CA TYR A 26 -3.81 6.75 10.27
C TYR A 26 -4.33 8.16 10.56
N SER A 27 -4.27 9.07 9.56
CA SER A 27 -4.69 10.46 9.73
C SER A 27 -6.19 10.58 9.99
N GLY A 28 -7.02 9.82 9.26
CA GLY A 28 -8.47 9.77 9.46
C GLY A 28 -8.83 9.23 10.85
N SER A 29 -8.16 8.17 11.30
CA SER A 29 -8.36 7.59 12.64
C SER A 29 -8.04 8.60 13.74
N GLN A 30 -6.92 9.32 13.62
CA GLN A 30 -6.54 10.38 14.55
C GLN A 30 -7.52 11.55 14.56
N ALA A 31 -8.06 11.94 13.40
CA ALA A 31 -9.09 12.97 13.32
C ALA A 31 -10.38 12.56 14.03
N ILE A 32 -10.82 11.31 13.87
CA ILE A 32 -12.01 10.79 14.55
C ILE A 32 -11.79 10.71 16.06
N LYS A 33 -10.61 10.26 16.53
CA LYS A 33 -10.23 10.31 17.96
C LYS A 33 -10.31 11.75 18.51
N ALA A 34 -9.85 12.73 17.74
CA ALA A 34 -9.92 14.14 18.13
C ALA A 34 -11.36 14.66 18.25
N LEU A 35 -12.25 14.28 17.32
CA LEU A 35 -13.68 14.58 17.36
C LEU A 35 -14.36 13.95 18.58
N LYS A 36 -14.12 12.66 18.81
CA LYS A 36 -14.64 11.91 19.96
C LYS A 36 -14.20 12.55 21.28
N GLY A 37 -12.92 12.90 21.40
CA GLY A 37 -12.39 13.60 22.57
C GLY A 37 -12.87 15.07 22.71
N ALA A 38 -13.58 15.61 21.73
CA ALA A 38 -14.26 16.90 21.80
C ALA A 38 -15.79 16.77 21.95
N ASN A 39 -16.31 15.56 22.12
CA ASN A 39 -17.75 15.23 22.14
C ASN A 39 -18.49 15.70 20.87
N VAL A 40 -17.84 15.58 19.71
CA VAL A 40 -18.42 15.88 18.40
C VAL A 40 -18.74 14.58 17.69
N GLN A 41 -19.98 14.45 17.21
CA GLN A 41 -20.40 13.26 16.47
C GLN A 41 -19.70 13.19 15.11
N SER A 42 -19.18 12.03 14.78
CA SER A 42 -18.41 11.75 13.58
C SER A 42 -19.20 10.90 12.59
N ILE A 43 -19.29 11.37 11.34
CA ILE A 43 -19.78 10.57 10.21
C ILE A 43 -18.63 10.32 9.27
N LEU A 44 -18.24 9.08 9.06
CA LEU A 44 -17.19 8.72 8.12
C LEU A 44 -17.79 8.20 6.81
N VAL A 45 -17.29 8.70 5.68
CA VAL A 45 -17.52 8.09 4.36
C VAL A 45 -16.21 7.52 3.86
N ASN A 46 -16.10 6.19 3.88
CA ASN A 46 -14.95 5.50 3.30
C ASN A 46 -15.34 4.07 2.88
N PRO A 47 -15.30 3.73 1.59
CA PRO A 47 -15.60 2.39 1.11
C PRO A 47 -14.46 1.40 1.36
N ASN A 48 -13.29 1.84 1.82
CA ASN A 48 -12.20 0.93 2.14
C ASN A 48 -12.46 0.22 3.48
N ILE A 49 -13.00 -0.98 3.36
CA ILE A 49 -13.41 -1.83 4.48
C ILE A 49 -12.24 -2.41 5.26
N ALA A 50 -11.00 -2.33 4.77
CA ALA A 50 -9.84 -2.87 5.49
C ALA A 50 -9.27 -1.89 6.54
N THR A 51 -9.75 -0.66 6.57
CA THR A 51 -9.18 0.42 7.40
C THR A 51 -9.57 0.35 8.89
N ILE A 52 -8.71 0.85 9.78
CA ILE A 52 -9.06 1.03 11.19
C ILE A 52 -10.10 2.12 11.38
N GLN A 53 -10.06 3.20 10.61
CA GLN A 53 -11.01 4.31 10.74
C GLN A 53 -12.47 3.89 10.55
N THR A 54 -12.73 2.80 9.81
CA THR A 54 -14.08 2.24 9.60
C THR A 54 -14.46 1.17 10.63
N SER A 55 -13.73 1.07 11.75
CA SER A 55 -14.06 0.15 12.84
C SER A 55 -15.14 0.73 13.77
N GLU A 56 -16.01 -0.15 14.29
CA GLU A 56 -17.21 0.23 15.07
C GLU A 56 -16.93 1.13 16.27
N HIS A 57 -15.78 0.94 16.94
CA HIS A 57 -15.44 1.68 18.16
C HIS A 57 -14.97 3.12 17.90
N LEU A 58 -14.70 3.49 16.64
CA LEU A 58 -14.04 4.75 16.29
C LEU A 58 -15.05 5.84 15.88
N ALA A 59 -15.74 5.67 14.75
CA ALA A 59 -16.71 6.63 14.23
C ALA A 59 -18.15 6.30 14.65
N ASP A 60 -18.98 7.31 14.88
CA ASP A 60 -20.38 7.12 15.29
C ASP A 60 -21.26 6.58 14.16
N LYS A 61 -20.97 6.97 12.91
CA LYS A 61 -21.59 6.43 11.71
C LYS A 61 -20.55 6.19 10.63
N VAL A 62 -20.66 5.05 9.96
CA VAL A 62 -19.76 4.66 8.84
C VAL A 62 -20.59 4.39 7.59
N TYR A 63 -20.20 5.00 6.48
CA TYR A 63 -20.75 4.76 5.16
C TYR A 63 -19.70 4.11 4.25
N PHE A 64 -19.93 2.83 3.93
CA PHE A 64 -19.18 2.09 2.92
C PHE A 64 -19.70 2.41 1.51
N LEU A 65 -19.54 3.67 1.09
CA LEU A 65 -20.06 4.21 -0.17
C LEU A 65 -18.97 4.95 -0.95
N PRO A 66 -19.12 5.13 -2.29
CA PRO A 66 -18.20 5.90 -3.09
C PRO A 66 -17.97 7.32 -2.55
N VAL A 67 -16.70 7.75 -2.47
CA VAL A 67 -16.33 9.13 -2.09
C VAL A 67 -16.44 10.05 -3.31
N THR A 68 -17.67 10.28 -3.76
CA THR A 68 -17.98 11.16 -4.90
C THR A 68 -19.00 12.22 -4.50
N ALA A 69 -19.01 13.37 -5.19
CA ALA A 69 -19.91 14.47 -4.86
C ALA A 69 -21.40 14.04 -4.86
N GLU A 70 -21.81 13.15 -5.76
CA GLU A 70 -23.19 12.66 -5.83
C GLU A 70 -23.60 11.88 -4.56
N PHE A 71 -22.76 10.93 -4.13
CA PHE A 71 -23.05 10.11 -2.94
C PHE A 71 -22.92 10.94 -1.66
N VAL A 72 -21.88 11.77 -1.58
CA VAL A 72 -21.64 12.61 -0.40
C VAL A 72 -22.73 13.68 -0.24
N GLU A 73 -23.25 14.28 -1.32
CA GLU A 73 -24.40 15.18 -1.22
C GLU A 73 -25.61 14.45 -0.62
N LYS A 74 -25.92 13.23 -1.06
CA LYS A 74 -27.05 12.47 -0.51
C LYS A 74 -26.85 12.15 0.99
N ILE A 75 -25.63 11.86 1.41
CA ILE A 75 -25.28 11.67 2.83
C ILE A 75 -25.45 12.98 3.61
N ILE A 76 -24.96 14.12 3.08
CA ILE A 76 -25.15 15.44 3.69
C ILE A 76 -26.65 15.76 3.85
N ALA A 77 -27.45 15.47 2.82
CA ALA A 77 -28.89 15.69 2.84
C ALA A 77 -29.62 14.86 3.90
N LYS A 78 -29.15 13.60 4.11
CA LYS A 78 -29.69 12.66 5.11
C LYS A 78 -29.24 13.02 6.53
N GLU A 79 -27.95 13.22 6.73
CA GLU A 79 -27.35 13.31 8.05
C GLU A 79 -27.27 14.74 8.61
N ARG A 80 -27.32 15.76 7.76
CA ARG A 80 -27.25 17.18 8.13
C ARG A 80 -26.06 17.53 9.05
N PRO A 81 -24.80 17.31 8.63
CA PRO A 81 -23.63 17.69 9.41
C PRO A 81 -23.44 19.22 9.46
N ASP A 82 -22.89 19.74 10.57
CA ASP A 82 -22.57 21.17 10.74
C ASP A 82 -21.25 21.55 10.06
N GLY A 83 -20.36 20.58 9.90
CA GLY A 83 -19.06 20.78 9.30
C GLY A 83 -18.51 19.55 8.60
N ILE A 84 -17.48 19.77 7.79
CA ILE A 84 -16.80 18.75 7.00
C ILE A 84 -15.28 18.88 7.11
N PHE A 85 -14.62 17.74 7.25
CA PHE A 85 -13.18 17.58 7.22
C PHE A 85 -12.72 17.09 5.85
N LEU A 86 -11.91 17.92 5.17
CA LEU A 86 -11.37 17.63 3.83
C LEU A 86 -9.86 17.28 3.86
N ALA A 87 -9.15 17.63 4.93
CA ALA A 87 -7.69 17.53 5.01
C ALA A 87 -7.15 16.12 5.35
N PHE A 88 -8.01 15.15 5.65
CA PHE A 88 -7.60 13.84 6.24
C PHE A 88 -7.75 12.65 5.30
N GLY A 89 -8.34 12.84 4.11
CA GLY A 89 -8.61 11.78 3.13
C GLY A 89 -7.90 11.96 1.80
N GLY A 90 -6.72 12.59 1.80
CA GLY A 90 -5.91 12.82 0.60
C GLY A 90 -6.59 13.70 -0.45
N GLN A 91 -6.19 13.52 -1.70
CA GLN A 91 -6.77 14.21 -2.85
C GLN A 91 -8.19 13.74 -3.14
N THR A 92 -8.51 12.48 -2.85
CA THR A 92 -9.87 11.96 -2.99
C THR A 92 -10.87 12.80 -2.20
N ALA A 93 -10.57 13.12 -0.93
CA ALA A 93 -11.40 13.99 -0.11
C ALA A 93 -11.40 15.45 -0.59
N LEU A 94 -10.23 16.01 -0.96
CA LEU A 94 -10.14 17.39 -1.46
C LEU A 94 -10.95 17.59 -2.74
N ASN A 95 -10.77 16.71 -3.73
CA ASN A 95 -11.48 16.79 -5.02
C ASN A 95 -12.99 16.65 -4.83
N CYS A 96 -13.43 15.74 -3.95
CA CYS A 96 -14.84 15.62 -3.59
C CYS A 96 -15.37 16.91 -2.95
N GLY A 97 -14.63 17.48 -1.98
CA GLY A 97 -14.99 18.72 -1.32
C GLY A 97 -15.06 19.93 -2.27
N LEU A 98 -14.12 20.06 -3.20
CA LEU A 98 -14.12 21.11 -4.21
C LEU A 98 -15.32 20.97 -5.16
N ALA A 99 -15.63 19.76 -5.62
CA ALA A 99 -16.78 19.51 -6.47
C ALA A 99 -18.13 19.80 -5.76
N LEU A 100 -18.23 19.51 -4.46
CA LEU A 100 -19.39 19.86 -3.64
C LEU A 100 -19.54 21.38 -3.44
N ALA A 101 -18.41 22.10 -3.32
CA ALA A 101 -18.41 23.55 -3.23
C ALA A 101 -18.87 24.18 -4.56
N GLU A 102 -18.37 23.69 -5.69
CA GLU A 102 -18.72 24.18 -7.03
C GLU A 102 -20.19 23.95 -7.39
N SER A 103 -20.80 22.86 -6.91
CA SER A 103 -22.22 22.59 -7.07
C SER A 103 -23.12 23.31 -6.05
N GLY A 104 -22.55 24.12 -5.15
CA GLY A 104 -23.29 24.90 -4.15
C GLY A 104 -23.89 24.06 -3.02
N VAL A 105 -23.44 22.82 -2.81
CA VAL A 105 -23.98 21.90 -1.80
C VAL A 105 -23.74 22.42 -0.38
N PHE A 106 -22.56 22.97 -0.11
CA PHE A 106 -22.25 23.49 1.23
C PHE A 106 -23.20 24.62 1.64
N ASP A 107 -23.50 25.57 0.73
CA ASP A 107 -24.44 26.65 0.98
C ASP A 107 -25.89 26.14 1.11
N LYS A 108 -26.28 25.19 0.25
CA LYS A 108 -27.62 24.58 0.24
C LYS A 108 -27.96 23.88 1.56
N TYR A 109 -26.99 23.26 2.22
CA TYR A 109 -27.21 22.49 3.44
C TYR A 109 -26.61 23.13 4.70
N GLY A 110 -25.91 24.27 4.59
CA GLY A 110 -25.28 24.97 5.71
C GLY A 110 -24.05 24.28 6.29
N VAL A 111 -23.30 23.52 5.48
CA VAL A 111 -22.14 22.75 5.93
C VAL A 111 -20.88 23.60 5.87
N ARG A 112 -20.16 23.74 7.00
CA ARG A 112 -18.90 24.51 7.05
C ARG A 112 -17.69 23.64 6.77
N VAL A 113 -16.77 24.09 5.91
CA VAL A 113 -15.45 23.47 5.81
C VAL A 113 -14.63 23.85 7.04
N LEU A 114 -14.18 22.85 7.80
CA LEU A 114 -13.40 23.05 9.03
C LEU A 114 -11.90 22.85 8.74
N GLY A 115 -11.06 23.66 9.39
CA GLY A 115 -9.62 23.74 9.09
C GLY A 115 -9.33 24.75 7.98
N SER A 116 -8.46 24.38 7.03
CA SER A 116 -8.09 25.24 5.91
C SER A 116 -9.32 25.66 5.09
N PRO A 117 -9.53 26.98 4.87
CA PRO A 117 -10.63 27.47 4.05
C PRO A 117 -10.55 26.97 2.60
N LEU A 118 -11.70 26.87 1.92
CA LEU A 118 -11.75 26.49 0.49
C LEU A 118 -10.90 27.40 -0.41
N ALA A 119 -10.78 28.68 -0.07
CA ALA A 119 -9.91 29.61 -0.79
C ALA A 119 -8.44 29.21 -0.67
N ALA A 120 -7.98 28.88 0.55
CA ALA A 120 -6.61 28.42 0.80
C ALA A 120 -6.31 27.10 0.07
N ILE A 121 -7.29 26.16 0.07
CA ILE A 121 -7.17 24.90 -0.67
C ILE A 121 -7.01 25.17 -2.18
N ARG A 122 -7.87 26.01 -2.76
CA ARG A 122 -7.80 26.37 -4.18
C ARG A 122 -6.49 27.08 -4.54
N ASP A 123 -6.04 28.00 -3.69
CA ASP A 123 -4.80 28.75 -3.90
C ASP A 123 -3.55 27.87 -3.87
N ALA A 124 -3.57 26.77 -3.11
CA ALA A 124 -2.46 25.82 -3.04
C ALA A 124 -2.51 24.72 -4.13
N GLU A 125 -3.71 24.24 -4.48
CA GLU A 125 -3.88 23.13 -5.44
C GLU A 125 -3.83 23.59 -6.91
N ASP A 126 -4.34 24.79 -7.21
CA ASP A 126 -4.22 25.40 -8.54
C ASP A 126 -2.82 26.00 -8.70
N ARG A 127 -2.03 25.44 -9.61
CA ARG A 127 -0.63 25.81 -9.77
C ARG A 127 -0.44 27.24 -10.29
N GLY A 128 -1.38 27.76 -11.09
CA GLY A 128 -1.34 29.15 -11.56
C GLY A 128 -1.58 30.11 -10.40
N ARG A 129 -2.65 29.86 -9.63
CA ARG A 129 -2.95 30.65 -8.43
C ARG A 129 -1.83 30.57 -7.41
N PHE A 130 -1.26 29.40 -7.19
CA PHE A 130 -0.14 29.21 -6.26
C PHE A 130 1.03 30.13 -6.59
N VAL A 131 1.47 30.16 -7.84
CA VAL A 131 2.55 31.04 -8.30
C VAL A 131 2.17 32.52 -8.14
N GLU A 132 0.95 32.90 -8.52
CA GLU A 132 0.45 34.27 -8.32
C GLU A 132 0.48 34.69 -6.85
N ARG A 133 -0.03 33.85 -5.95
CA ARG A 133 -0.06 34.12 -4.51
C ARG A 133 1.36 34.24 -3.93
N LEU A 134 2.30 33.40 -4.37
CA LEU A 134 3.69 33.48 -3.91
C LEU A 134 4.44 34.71 -4.44
N ASN A 135 4.14 35.14 -5.66
CA ASN A 135 4.70 36.37 -6.22
C ASN A 135 4.27 37.63 -5.45
N GLU A 136 3.06 37.66 -4.87
CA GLU A 136 2.61 38.79 -4.03
C GLU A 136 3.50 39.03 -2.79
N ILE A 137 4.24 38.00 -2.35
CA ILE A 137 5.13 38.05 -1.19
C ILE A 137 6.60 37.86 -1.56
N ASP A 138 6.97 38.06 -2.83
CA ASP A 138 8.33 37.92 -3.36
C ASP A 138 8.99 36.56 -3.06
N VAL A 139 8.19 35.49 -2.97
CA VAL A 139 8.69 34.13 -2.77
C VAL A 139 8.97 33.52 -4.14
N LYS A 140 10.20 32.99 -4.31
CA LYS A 140 10.65 32.46 -5.59
C LYS A 140 10.02 31.10 -5.86
N THR A 141 9.30 30.98 -6.98
CA THR A 141 8.87 29.70 -7.57
C THR A 141 9.69 29.41 -8.82
N PRO A 142 9.78 28.15 -9.27
CA PRO A 142 10.43 27.85 -10.54
C PRO A 142 9.81 28.68 -11.67
N ARG A 143 10.60 29.02 -12.69
CA ARG A 143 10.07 29.66 -13.90
C ARG A 143 9.11 28.69 -14.58
N SER A 144 7.83 29.03 -14.59
CA SER A 144 6.77 28.15 -15.10
C SER A 144 5.63 28.92 -15.74
N ALA A 145 4.84 28.25 -16.58
CA ALA A 145 3.52 28.73 -16.96
C ALA A 145 2.50 27.59 -17.00
N ALA A 146 1.27 27.90 -16.57
CA ALA A 146 0.14 27.02 -16.73
C ALA A 146 -0.37 27.10 -18.17
N VAL A 147 -0.60 25.95 -18.80
CA VAL A 147 -1.02 25.84 -20.20
C VAL A 147 -2.18 24.85 -20.33
N HIS A 148 -3.01 25.06 -21.34
CA HIS A 148 -4.27 24.34 -21.55
C HIS A 148 -4.32 23.57 -22.88
N SER A 149 -3.26 23.68 -23.70
CA SER A 149 -3.11 22.96 -24.96
C SER A 149 -1.67 22.51 -25.18
N VAL A 150 -1.49 21.53 -26.08
CA VAL A 150 -0.17 21.04 -26.47
C VAL A 150 0.63 22.14 -27.17
N GLU A 151 -0.03 22.95 -27.98
CA GLU A 151 0.56 24.09 -28.68
C GLU A 151 1.10 25.15 -27.72
N GLU A 152 0.32 25.51 -26.68
CA GLU A 152 0.77 26.41 -25.62
C GLU A 152 1.97 25.83 -24.86
N ALA A 153 1.97 24.52 -24.57
CA ALA A 153 3.08 23.85 -23.90
C ALA A 153 4.39 23.95 -24.69
N LEU A 154 4.33 23.69 -26.01
CA LEU A 154 5.49 23.79 -26.91
C LEU A 154 6.04 25.23 -26.97
N GLN A 155 5.16 26.22 -27.12
CA GLN A 155 5.56 27.64 -27.10
C GLN A 155 6.20 28.06 -25.78
N MET A 156 5.71 27.53 -24.66
CA MET A 156 6.30 27.84 -23.35
C MET A 156 7.67 27.17 -23.18
N ALA A 157 7.82 25.95 -23.65
CA ALA A 157 9.10 25.23 -23.60
C ALA A 157 10.21 25.94 -24.38
N GLU A 158 9.88 26.58 -25.52
CA GLU A 158 10.83 27.42 -26.26
C GLU A 158 11.30 28.65 -25.46
N LYS A 159 10.42 29.23 -24.63
CA LYS A 159 10.75 30.39 -23.78
C LYS A 159 11.61 30.01 -22.57
N ILE A 160 11.34 28.86 -21.94
CA ILE A 160 12.07 28.40 -20.75
C ILE A 160 13.42 27.78 -21.15
N GLY A 161 13.41 26.98 -22.22
CA GLY A 161 14.54 26.17 -22.69
C GLY A 161 14.55 24.77 -22.08
N TYR A 162 14.84 23.76 -22.91
CA TYR A 162 14.99 22.37 -22.47
C TYR A 162 16.29 22.15 -21.67
N PRO A 163 16.31 21.21 -20.72
CA PRO A 163 15.20 20.34 -20.32
C PRO A 163 14.18 21.04 -19.41
N ILE A 164 12.92 20.61 -19.50
CA ILE A 164 11.78 21.14 -18.72
C ILE A 164 11.05 20.03 -17.97
N MET A 165 10.33 20.42 -16.92
CA MET A 165 9.43 19.56 -16.17
C MET A 165 7.98 19.84 -16.57
N VAL A 166 7.19 18.79 -16.77
CA VAL A 166 5.74 18.89 -16.92
C VAL A 166 5.07 18.34 -15.67
N ARG A 167 4.06 19.03 -15.12
CA ARG A 167 3.25 18.56 -13.99
C ARG A 167 1.75 18.76 -14.26
N ILE A 168 0.93 17.90 -13.69
CA ILE A 168 -0.54 17.98 -13.75
C ILE A 168 -1.07 18.76 -12.54
N ALA A 169 -2.06 19.63 -12.74
CA ALA A 169 -2.80 20.28 -11.65
C ALA A 169 -3.84 19.34 -11.00
N PHE A 170 -4.19 19.55 -9.72
CA PHE A 170 -5.16 18.74 -8.95
C PHE A 170 -4.86 17.24 -8.88
N ALA A 171 -3.58 16.87 -8.95
CA ALA A 171 -3.11 15.51 -8.83
C ALA A 171 -1.98 15.40 -7.80
N LEU A 172 -1.87 14.20 -7.21
CA LEU A 172 -0.86 13.87 -6.21
C LEU A 172 0.15 12.84 -6.74
N GLY A 173 1.31 12.74 -6.08
CA GLY A 173 2.31 11.71 -6.39
C GLY A 173 2.87 11.84 -7.81
N GLY A 174 2.82 13.05 -8.38
CA GLY A 174 3.29 13.37 -9.72
C GLY A 174 2.63 12.58 -10.86
N LEU A 175 1.34 12.26 -10.77
CA LEU A 175 0.61 11.61 -11.87
C LEU A 175 0.80 12.40 -13.18
N GLY A 176 1.20 11.70 -14.26
CA GLY A 176 1.47 12.30 -15.58
C GLY A 176 2.64 13.30 -15.65
N SER A 177 3.35 13.52 -14.54
CA SER A 177 4.50 14.41 -14.51
C SER A 177 5.74 13.78 -15.15
N GLY A 178 6.68 14.62 -15.58
CA GLY A 178 8.04 14.18 -15.86
C GLY A 178 8.87 15.12 -16.70
N LEU A 179 10.15 14.76 -16.76
CA LEU A 179 11.15 15.44 -17.55
C LEU A 179 10.86 15.27 -19.05
N CYS A 180 10.99 16.37 -19.78
CA CYS A 180 11.02 16.39 -21.25
C CYS A 180 12.34 17.04 -21.66
N VAL A 181 13.15 16.33 -22.44
CA VAL A 181 14.42 16.85 -22.97
C VAL A 181 14.31 17.33 -24.42
N SER A 182 13.16 17.12 -25.06
CA SER A 182 12.87 17.52 -26.44
C SER A 182 11.39 17.88 -26.66
N ALA A 183 11.09 18.52 -27.78
CA ALA A 183 9.73 18.87 -28.20
C ALA A 183 8.84 17.63 -28.42
N ASP A 184 9.39 16.57 -28.99
CA ASP A 184 8.66 15.31 -29.23
C ASP A 184 8.22 14.66 -27.90
N GLU A 185 9.11 14.66 -26.91
CA GLU A 185 8.79 14.15 -25.57
C GLU A 185 7.74 15.02 -24.87
N LEU A 186 7.81 16.34 -25.04
CA LEU A 186 6.81 17.25 -24.48
C LEU A 186 5.44 17.02 -25.10
N GLN A 187 5.36 16.92 -26.43
CA GLN A 187 4.10 16.69 -27.13
C GLN A 187 3.42 15.40 -26.63
N ALA A 188 4.13 14.28 -26.63
CA ALA A 188 3.58 13.00 -26.19
C ALA A 188 3.10 13.02 -24.73
N ARG A 189 3.84 13.73 -23.85
CA ARG A 189 3.48 13.86 -22.44
C ARG A 189 2.30 14.79 -22.23
N ALA A 190 2.27 15.94 -22.91
CA ALA A 190 1.18 16.91 -22.83
C ALA A 190 -0.14 16.33 -23.35
N GLU A 191 -0.13 15.59 -24.47
CA GLU A 191 -1.31 14.88 -24.99
C GLU A 191 -1.90 13.89 -23.97
N ASN A 192 -1.04 13.14 -23.27
CA ASN A 192 -1.48 12.22 -22.23
C ASN A 192 -2.00 12.99 -20.99
N ALA A 193 -1.25 13.96 -20.51
CA ALA A 193 -1.59 14.71 -19.30
C ALA A 193 -2.90 15.48 -19.45
N LEU A 194 -3.10 16.20 -20.58
CA LEU A 194 -4.31 16.97 -20.86
C LEU A 194 -5.55 16.10 -21.13
N SER A 195 -5.41 14.77 -21.21
CA SER A 195 -6.56 13.87 -21.21
C SER A 195 -7.13 13.60 -19.82
N HIS A 196 -6.34 13.83 -18.77
CA HIS A 196 -6.73 13.64 -17.36
C HIS A 196 -7.07 14.95 -16.65
N THR A 197 -6.57 16.08 -17.16
CA THR A 197 -6.74 17.41 -16.59
C THR A 197 -6.91 18.46 -17.69
N ASN A 198 -7.54 19.58 -17.36
CA ASN A 198 -7.66 20.70 -18.30
C ASN A 198 -6.43 21.62 -18.26
N GLN A 199 -5.45 21.37 -17.38
CA GLN A 199 -4.31 22.26 -17.16
C GLN A 199 -3.03 21.48 -16.80
N ILE A 200 -1.93 21.79 -17.47
CA ILE A 200 -0.58 21.33 -17.10
C ILE A 200 0.34 22.52 -16.82
N LEU A 201 1.36 22.30 -16.00
CA LEU A 201 2.41 23.27 -15.71
C LEU A 201 3.68 22.89 -16.48
N VAL A 202 4.20 23.80 -17.29
CA VAL A 202 5.50 23.66 -17.95
C VAL A 202 6.52 24.51 -17.19
N GLU A 203 7.55 23.87 -16.64
CA GLU A 203 8.43 24.44 -15.63
C GLU A 203 9.92 24.20 -15.94
N GLU A 204 10.79 25.11 -15.52
CA GLU A 204 12.24 24.90 -15.60
C GLU A 204 12.71 23.69 -14.77
N TYR A 205 13.68 22.94 -15.29
CA TYR A 205 14.22 21.79 -14.56
C TYR A 205 15.43 22.18 -13.69
N LEU A 206 15.28 22.14 -12.36
CA LEU A 206 16.32 22.48 -11.39
C LEU A 206 17.22 21.26 -11.08
N LYS A 207 17.92 20.77 -12.11
CA LYS A 207 18.70 19.53 -12.03
C LYS A 207 19.73 19.56 -10.89
N GLY A 208 19.65 18.56 -10.01
CA GLY A 208 20.66 18.32 -8.97
C GLY A 208 20.60 19.28 -7.78
N TRP A 209 19.53 20.07 -7.67
CA TRP A 209 19.25 20.83 -6.46
C TRP A 209 18.80 19.88 -5.35
N LYS A 210 19.08 20.23 -4.10
CA LYS A 210 18.59 19.51 -2.92
C LYS A 210 17.08 19.66 -2.84
N GLU A 211 16.38 18.60 -2.49
CA GLU A 211 14.94 18.63 -2.24
C GLU A 211 14.68 18.52 -0.74
N ILE A 212 14.02 19.54 -0.18
CA ILE A 212 13.81 19.73 1.26
C ILE A 212 12.32 19.90 1.53
N GLU A 213 11.81 19.28 2.58
CA GLU A 213 10.41 19.36 2.98
C GLU A 213 10.28 19.88 4.42
N TYR A 214 9.22 20.63 4.69
CA TYR A 214 8.83 21.04 6.05
C TYR A 214 7.37 20.71 6.30
N GLU A 215 7.10 20.13 7.47
CA GLU A 215 5.74 20.00 7.99
C GLU A 215 5.44 21.20 8.89
N VAL A 216 4.39 21.94 8.56
CA VAL A 216 4.04 23.20 9.21
C VAL A 216 2.66 23.10 9.83
N VAL A 217 2.54 23.56 11.08
CA VAL A 217 1.26 23.63 11.78
C VAL A 217 0.94 25.07 12.12
N ARG A 218 -0.28 25.50 11.81
CA ARG A 218 -0.76 26.86 12.08
C ARG A 218 -2.15 26.85 12.69
N ASP A 219 -2.32 27.57 13.79
CA ASP A 219 -3.64 27.77 14.42
C ASP A 219 -4.31 29.09 14.04
N ARG A 220 -5.55 29.28 14.49
CA ARG A 220 -6.34 30.49 14.27
C ARG A 220 -5.83 31.73 15.02
N HIS A 221 -4.91 31.55 15.97
CA HIS A 221 -4.27 32.62 16.74
C HIS A 221 -2.94 33.07 16.10
N ASP A 222 -2.64 32.53 14.92
CA ASP A 222 -1.43 32.80 14.13
C ASP A 222 -0.13 32.29 14.77
N ASN A 223 -0.24 31.36 15.74
CA ASN A 223 0.88 30.53 16.13
C ASN A 223 1.20 29.60 14.95
N CYS A 224 2.45 29.61 14.49
CA CYS A 224 2.89 28.88 13.32
C CYS A 224 4.28 28.29 13.60
N ILE A 225 4.39 26.96 13.53
CA ILE A 225 5.57 26.18 13.94
C ILE A 225 5.92 25.15 12.88
N THR A 226 7.21 24.86 12.72
CA THR A 226 7.70 23.80 11.83
C THR A 226 8.02 22.54 12.64
N ILE A 227 7.20 21.50 12.47
CA ILE A 227 7.24 20.28 13.31
C ILE A 227 8.37 19.34 12.89
N CYS A 228 8.60 19.20 11.60
CA CYS A 228 9.65 18.33 11.09
C CYS A 228 10.21 18.93 9.82
N ASN A 229 11.52 18.78 9.62
CA ASN A 229 12.16 19.06 8.36
C ASN A 229 12.85 17.81 7.82
N MET A 230 12.73 17.59 6.52
CA MET A 230 13.19 16.38 5.86
C MET A 230 14.10 16.74 4.70
N GLU A 231 15.18 15.99 4.55
CA GLU A 231 16.12 16.12 3.44
C GLU A 231 16.06 14.86 2.59
N ASN A 232 15.85 15.05 1.28
CA ASN A 232 15.84 13.94 0.35
C ASN A 232 17.29 13.55 0.03
N PHE A 233 17.60 12.26 0.16
CA PHE A 233 18.88 11.69 -0.25
C PHE A 233 19.02 11.75 -1.77
N ASP A 234 17.93 11.42 -2.48
CA ASP A 234 17.81 11.58 -3.92
C ASP A 234 17.53 13.07 -4.25
N PRO A 235 18.24 13.67 -5.22
CA PRO A 235 18.07 15.08 -5.57
C PRO A 235 16.80 15.33 -6.39
N LEU A 236 16.43 16.60 -6.55
CA LEU A 236 15.24 17.02 -7.28
C LEU A 236 15.18 16.39 -8.69
N GLY A 237 14.00 15.83 -9.00
CA GLY A 237 13.71 15.10 -10.24
C GLY A 237 13.20 13.69 -9.97
N ILE A 238 13.43 13.18 -8.76
CA ILE A 238 12.83 11.97 -8.20
C ILE A 238 11.82 12.45 -7.16
N HIS A 239 10.56 12.00 -7.26
CA HIS A 239 9.51 12.42 -6.35
C HIS A 239 9.88 12.08 -4.90
N THR A 240 9.54 12.91 -3.91
CA THR A 240 9.79 12.64 -2.48
C THR A 240 9.29 11.26 -2.02
N GLY A 241 8.20 10.81 -2.65
CA GLY A 241 7.66 9.45 -2.49
C GLY A 241 8.49 8.32 -3.04
N GLU A 242 9.26 8.55 -4.08
CA GLU A 242 10.24 7.63 -4.67
C GLU A 242 11.65 7.81 -4.09
N SER A 243 11.88 8.86 -3.30
CA SER A 243 13.19 9.17 -2.72
C SER A 243 13.42 8.44 -1.40
N ILE A 244 14.69 8.12 -1.13
CA ILE A 244 15.16 7.94 0.26
C ILE A 244 15.11 9.31 0.93
N VAL A 245 14.57 9.38 2.15
CA VAL A 245 14.38 10.65 2.89
C VAL A 245 14.92 10.50 4.30
N VAL A 246 15.55 11.55 4.82
CA VAL A 246 16.07 11.60 6.19
C VAL A 246 15.44 12.72 7.00
N ALA A 247 15.22 12.47 8.29
CA ALA A 247 14.80 13.47 9.26
C ALA A 247 15.71 13.41 10.51
N PRO A 248 16.18 14.56 11.03
CA PRO A 248 16.08 15.91 10.45
C PRO A 248 16.97 16.07 9.20
N SER A 249 16.97 17.25 8.57
CA SER A 249 17.96 17.57 7.52
C SER A 249 19.40 17.49 8.07
N GLN A 250 20.35 17.04 7.26
CA GLN A 250 21.74 16.79 7.65
C GLN A 250 22.73 17.81 7.08
N THR A 251 22.45 18.38 5.91
CA THR A 251 23.44 19.16 5.15
C THR A 251 23.09 20.64 4.99
N LEU A 252 22.03 21.11 5.65
CA LEU A 252 21.70 22.53 5.74
C LEU A 252 22.57 23.20 6.80
N ASN A 253 23.14 24.35 6.45
CA ASN A 253 23.70 25.22 7.48
C ASN A 253 22.57 25.98 8.21
N ASN A 254 22.89 26.59 9.35
CA ASN A 254 21.90 27.27 10.19
C ASN A 254 21.18 28.42 9.46
N HIS A 255 21.88 29.12 8.56
CA HIS A 255 21.27 30.19 7.76
C HIS A 255 20.26 29.63 6.77
N GLU A 256 20.61 28.58 6.02
CA GLU A 256 19.69 27.90 5.09
C GLU A 256 18.48 27.33 5.82
N TYR A 257 18.68 26.70 6.98
CA TYR A 257 17.61 26.19 7.82
C TYR A 257 16.62 27.29 8.22
N HIS A 258 17.09 28.39 8.81
CA HIS A 258 16.20 29.47 9.23
C HIS A 258 15.57 30.21 8.06
N MET A 259 16.29 30.37 6.94
CA MET A 259 15.73 30.94 5.71
C MET A 259 14.53 30.13 5.22
N LEU A 260 14.68 28.80 5.09
CA LEU A 260 13.59 27.92 4.63
C LEU A 260 12.45 27.88 5.65
N ARG A 261 12.76 27.81 6.95
CA ARG A 261 11.76 27.87 8.04
C ARG A 261 10.95 29.17 8.02
N GLU A 262 11.59 30.32 7.88
CA GLU A 262 10.90 31.62 7.80
C GLU A 262 10.02 31.71 6.55
N LEU A 263 10.51 31.21 5.41
CA LEU A 263 9.72 31.10 4.18
C LEU A 263 8.50 30.20 4.37
N ALA A 264 8.65 29.06 5.03
CA ALA A 264 7.54 28.15 5.34
C ALA A 264 6.42 28.88 6.08
N ILE A 265 6.78 29.54 7.18
CA ILE A 265 5.84 30.29 8.00
C ILE A 265 5.20 31.43 7.19
N LYS A 266 5.98 32.17 6.40
CA LYS A 266 5.50 33.28 5.56
C LYS A 266 4.47 32.80 4.53
N VAL A 267 4.78 31.72 3.82
CA VAL A 267 3.91 31.12 2.80
C VAL A 267 2.60 30.62 3.39
N VAL A 268 2.68 29.83 4.47
CA VAL A 268 1.51 29.23 5.13
C VAL A 268 0.55 30.30 5.67
N ARG A 269 1.11 31.38 6.24
CA ARG A 269 0.33 32.55 6.67
C ARG A 269 -0.38 33.24 5.51
N HIS A 270 0.31 33.44 4.40
CA HIS A 270 -0.20 34.16 3.22
C HIS A 270 -1.29 33.39 2.47
N ILE A 271 -1.15 32.06 2.35
CA ILE A 271 -2.19 31.18 1.79
C ILE A 271 -3.40 31.09 2.73
N GLY A 272 -3.19 31.27 4.05
CA GLY A 272 -4.25 31.28 5.04
C GLY A 272 -4.63 29.88 5.54
N ILE A 273 -3.68 28.95 5.54
CA ILE A 273 -3.86 27.58 6.03
C ILE A 273 -4.11 27.58 7.54
N ILE A 274 -5.02 26.72 7.99
CA ILE A 274 -5.34 26.47 9.41
C ILE A 274 -5.40 24.95 9.61
N GLY A 275 -4.57 24.44 10.52
CA GLY A 275 -4.31 23.02 10.67
C GLY A 275 -2.86 22.72 10.32
N GLU A 276 -2.65 21.79 9.40
CA GLU A 276 -1.33 21.32 8.99
C GLU A 276 -1.17 21.40 7.46
N CYS A 277 0.07 21.57 7.02
CA CYS A 277 0.45 21.41 5.62
C CYS A 277 1.93 21.04 5.46
N ASN A 278 2.23 20.36 4.35
CA ASN A 278 3.59 20.11 3.88
C ASN A 278 4.00 21.19 2.85
N ILE A 279 5.23 21.69 2.95
CA ILE A 279 5.85 22.59 1.95
C ILE A 279 7.16 22.00 1.44
N GLN A 280 7.39 22.10 0.13
CA GLN A 280 8.57 21.54 -0.55
C GLN A 280 9.43 22.63 -1.19
N TYR A 281 10.75 22.43 -1.11
CA TYR A 281 11.76 23.35 -1.64
C TYR A 281 12.76 22.62 -2.53
N ALA A 282 13.22 23.31 -3.56
CA ALA A 282 14.50 23.04 -4.19
C ALA A 282 15.52 24.06 -3.68
N LEU A 283 16.70 23.60 -3.22
CA LEU A 283 17.80 24.44 -2.75
C LEU A 283 19.06 24.17 -3.57
N ASP A 284 19.65 25.21 -4.16
CA ASP A 284 20.93 25.12 -4.87
C ASP A 284 22.07 24.88 -3.87
N PRO A 285 22.77 23.73 -3.94
CA PRO A 285 23.85 23.41 -3.01
C PRO A 285 25.06 24.35 -3.11
N LYS A 286 25.17 25.17 -4.17
CA LYS A 286 26.32 26.05 -4.42
C LYS A 286 26.08 27.50 -4.04
N THR A 287 24.88 28.00 -4.33
CA THR A 287 24.57 29.44 -4.19
C THR A 287 23.65 29.75 -3.02
N GLY A 288 22.95 28.74 -2.49
CA GLY A 288 21.86 28.94 -1.52
C GLY A 288 20.60 29.56 -2.13
N ASP A 289 20.52 29.71 -3.46
CA ASP A 289 19.26 30.09 -4.12
C ASP A 289 18.22 28.98 -3.95
N TYR A 290 16.94 29.35 -3.85
CA TYR A 290 15.86 28.42 -3.52
C TYR A 290 14.66 28.62 -4.43
N ARG A 291 13.83 27.58 -4.56
CA ARG A 291 12.49 27.65 -5.17
C ARG A 291 11.49 26.90 -4.30
N VAL A 292 10.32 27.49 -4.04
CA VAL A 292 9.19 26.78 -3.45
C VAL A 292 8.51 25.98 -4.55
N ILE A 293 8.46 24.67 -4.38
CA ILE A 293 7.94 23.73 -5.38
C ILE A 293 6.43 23.60 -5.24
N GLU A 294 5.95 23.33 -4.02
CA GLU A 294 4.53 23.18 -3.74
C GLU A 294 4.20 23.30 -2.25
N VAL A 295 2.91 23.51 -1.97
CA VAL A 295 2.32 23.40 -0.63
C VAL A 295 1.11 22.48 -0.72
N ASN A 296 1.07 21.46 0.12
CA ASN A 296 -0.05 20.53 0.22
C ASN A 296 -0.90 20.94 1.44
N PRO A 297 -2.09 21.56 1.27
CA PRO A 297 -2.89 22.16 2.36
C PRO A 297 -3.70 21.11 3.15
N ARG A 298 -3.09 19.94 3.38
CA ARG A 298 -3.70 18.74 3.98
C ARG A 298 -2.61 17.84 4.56
N LEU A 299 -3.06 16.86 5.33
CA LEU A 299 -2.21 15.76 5.77
C LEU A 299 -1.68 15.01 4.55
N SER A 300 -0.49 14.44 4.71
CA SER A 300 0.24 13.74 3.66
C SER A 300 0.98 12.53 4.21
N ARG A 301 1.57 11.75 3.30
CA ARG A 301 2.51 10.69 3.66
C ARG A 301 3.73 11.24 4.41
N SER A 302 4.24 12.41 4.01
CA SER A 302 5.30 13.14 4.73
C SER A 302 4.85 13.54 6.14
N SER A 303 3.58 13.92 6.33
CA SER A 303 3.01 14.23 7.65
C SER A 303 2.88 13.00 8.54
N ALA A 304 2.51 11.84 7.99
CA ALA A 304 2.52 10.57 8.73
C ALA A 304 3.95 10.20 9.14
N LEU A 305 4.90 10.23 8.20
CA LEU A 305 6.33 10.00 8.46
C LEU A 305 6.86 10.94 9.55
N ALA A 306 6.59 12.24 9.46
CA ALA A 306 7.00 13.21 10.45
C ALA A 306 6.37 12.98 11.82
N SER A 307 5.11 12.54 11.87
CA SER A 307 4.46 12.21 13.14
C SER A 307 5.18 11.05 13.83
N LYS A 308 5.56 10.02 13.07
CA LYS A 308 6.32 8.88 13.60
C LYS A 308 7.76 9.26 13.95
N ALA A 309 8.41 10.07 13.11
CA ALA A 309 9.78 10.51 13.34
C ALA A 309 9.91 11.35 14.62
N THR A 310 8.95 12.24 14.88
CA THR A 310 9.04 13.23 15.97
C THR A 310 8.25 12.86 17.23
N GLY A 311 7.34 11.88 17.15
CA GLY A 311 6.35 11.59 18.18
C GLY A 311 5.20 12.60 18.25
N TYR A 312 5.21 13.66 17.43
CA TYR A 312 4.20 14.71 17.42
C TYR A 312 2.97 14.29 16.57
N PRO A 313 1.75 14.16 17.13
CA PRO A 313 0.60 13.62 16.39
C PRO A 313 -0.06 14.69 15.49
N LEU A 314 0.52 14.95 14.31
CA LEU A 314 0.11 16.03 13.40
C LEU A 314 -1.39 15.99 13.07
N ALA A 315 -1.94 14.83 12.70
CA ALA A 315 -3.35 14.70 12.34
C ALA A 315 -4.31 14.98 13.51
N PHE A 316 -3.97 14.52 14.73
CA PHE A 316 -4.75 14.80 15.93
C PHE A 316 -4.79 16.29 16.23
N VAL A 317 -3.61 16.94 16.20
CA VAL A 317 -3.47 18.37 16.44
C VAL A 317 -4.23 19.15 15.38
N ALA A 318 -4.03 18.85 14.09
CA ALA A 318 -4.72 19.50 12.99
C ALA A 318 -6.25 19.42 13.13
N ALA A 319 -6.80 18.26 13.54
CA ALA A 319 -8.23 18.09 13.78
C ALA A 319 -8.73 18.96 14.95
N LYS A 320 -7.97 19.07 16.04
CA LYS A 320 -8.31 19.99 17.14
C LYS A 320 -8.24 21.47 16.71
N LEU A 321 -7.23 21.85 15.92
CA LEU A 321 -7.14 23.21 15.37
C LEU A 321 -8.32 23.53 14.45
N ALA A 322 -8.76 22.57 13.63
CA ALA A 322 -9.94 22.70 12.78
C ALA A 322 -11.25 22.91 13.56
N LEU A 323 -11.31 22.44 14.82
CA LEU A 323 -12.42 22.70 15.76
C LEU A 323 -12.29 24.05 16.50
N GLY A 324 -11.21 24.81 16.25
CA GLY A 324 -10.99 26.15 16.80
C GLY A 324 -10.17 26.20 18.09
N TYR A 325 -9.50 25.12 18.48
CA TYR A 325 -8.49 25.14 19.55
C TYR A 325 -7.22 25.90 19.07
N GLY A 326 -6.48 26.50 19.99
CA GLY A 326 -5.13 26.99 19.75
C GLY A 326 -4.05 25.95 20.08
N LEU A 327 -2.86 26.09 19.51
CA LEU A 327 -1.70 25.24 19.85
C LEU A 327 -1.34 25.34 21.34
N THR A 328 -1.57 26.51 21.93
CA THR A 328 -1.37 26.77 23.36
C THR A 328 -2.46 26.19 24.25
N ASP A 329 -3.53 25.61 23.71
CA ASP A 329 -4.60 24.94 24.46
C ASP A 329 -4.38 23.42 24.54
N LEU A 330 -3.53 22.89 23.65
CA LEU A 330 -3.31 21.45 23.48
C LEU A 330 -2.07 21.03 24.26
N LYS A 331 -2.19 19.96 25.03
CA LYS A 331 -1.03 19.32 25.69
C LYS A 331 -0.26 18.46 24.70
N ASN A 332 1.05 18.39 24.87
CA ASN A 332 1.89 17.40 24.21
C ASN A 332 1.56 16.01 24.76
N SER A 333 1.11 15.09 23.89
CA SER A 333 0.70 13.73 24.24
C SER A 333 1.85 12.86 24.78
N ILE A 334 3.08 13.13 24.35
CA ILE A 334 4.28 12.35 24.73
C ILE A 334 4.74 12.70 26.14
N THR A 335 4.90 14.00 26.46
CA THR A 335 5.42 14.45 27.76
C THR A 335 4.34 14.67 28.80
N GLN A 336 3.10 14.94 28.39
CA GLN A 336 1.94 15.31 29.23
C GLN A 336 2.15 16.52 30.15
N SER A 337 3.29 17.21 30.01
CA SER A 337 3.75 18.30 30.88
C SER A 337 4.10 19.57 30.10
N THR A 338 4.24 19.48 28.78
CA THR A 338 4.41 20.60 27.87
C THR A 338 3.17 20.78 26.98
N MET A 339 3.12 21.89 26.24
CA MET A 339 2.04 22.19 25.27
C MET A 339 2.44 21.74 23.86
N ALA A 340 1.49 21.69 22.94
CA ALA A 340 1.73 21.35 21.53
C ALA A 340 2.42 22.50 20.75
N CYS A 341 2.51 23.70 21.32
CA CYS A 341 3.14 24.86 20.68
C CYS A 341 4.68 24.88 20.81
N PHE A 342 5.37 23.95 20.16
CA PHE A 342 6.84 23.86 20.12
C PHE A 342 7.33 23.19 18.84
N GLU A 343 8.62 23.30 18.53
CA GLU A 343 9.26 22.59 17.43
C GLU A 343 10.06 21.40 18.01
N PRO A 344 9.78 20.15 17.60
CA PRO A 344 10.49 18.98 18.09
C PRO A 344 12.00 19.00 17.88
N ALA A 345 12.73 18.39 18.81
CA ALA A 345 14.16 18.13 18.72
C ALA A 345 14.42 16.62 18.78
N LEU A 346 15.22 16.10 17.85
CA LEU A 346 15.50 14.66 17.70
C LEU A 346 16.99 14.41 18.00
N ASP A 347 17.29 13.48 18.91
CA ASP A 347 18.66 13.03 19.23
C ASP A 347 19.02 11.69 18.53
N TYR A 348 18.31 11.44 17.43
CA TYR A 348 18.44 10.31 16.53
C TYR A 348 18.16 10.75 15.08
N ILE A 349 18.45 9.85 14.14
CA ILE A 349 18.20 10.03 12.71
C ILE A 349 17.15 9.01 12.28
N VAL A 350 16.20 9.50 11.50
CA VAL A 350 15.19 8.69 10.83
C VAL A 350 15.54 8.58 9.35
N VAL A 351 15.46 7.37 8.79
CA VAL A 351 15.60 7.11 7.37
C VAL A 351 14.34 6.43 6.86
N LYS A 352 13.70 7.03 5.87
CA LYS A 352 12.62 6.42 5.09
C LYS A 352 13.17 5.90 3.77
N ILE A 353 12.73 4.71 3.37
CA ILE A 353 12.99 4.15 2.04
C ILE A 353 11.65 3.69 1.42
N PRO A 354 11.34 4.06 0.17
CA PRO A 354 10.17 3.55 -0.52
C PRO A 354 10.30 2.05 -0.85
N ARG A 355 9.16 1.38 -1.02
CA ARG A 355 9.07 -0.03 -1.38
C ARG A 355 8.42 -0.19 -2.76
N TRP A 356 9.05 -0.95 -3.65
CA TRP A 356 8.61 -1.13 -5.05
C TRP A 356 8.39 -2.59 -5.44
N ASP A 357 7.26 -2.90 -6.08
CA ASP A 357 6.94 -4.25 -6.60
C ASP A 357 6.99 -4.33 -8.14
N LEU A 358 7.87 -3.55 -8.76
CA LEU A 358 7.93 -3.42 -10.24
C LEU A 358 8.16 -4.76 -10.94
N LYS A 359 8.92 -5.68 -10.33
CA LYS A 359 9.23 -7.00 -10.90
C LYS A 359 8.00 -7.90 -11.13
N LYS A 360 6.85 -7.60 -10.52
CA LYS A 360 5.57 -8.30 -10.74
C LYS A 360 4.94 -7.98 -12.10
N PHE A 361 5.24 -6.80 -12.66
CA PHE A 361 4.55 -6.31 -13.84
C PHE A 361 5.36 -6.56 -15.11
N ARG A 362 4.76 -7.25 -16.10
CA ARG A 362 5.37 -7.41 -17.42
C ARG A 362 5.49 -6.04 -18.11
N ARG A 363 6.63 -5.78 -18.74
CA ARG A 363 6.92 -4.56 -19.53
C ARG A 363 6.94 -3.25 -18.74
N VAL A 364 6.84 -3.28 -17.41
CA VAL A 364 6.91 -2.05 -16.59
C VAL A 364 8.31 -1.43 -16.65
N SER A 365 8.36 -0.11 -16.61
CA SER A 365 9.62 0.62 -16.46
C SER A 365 10.08 0.64 -15.00
N THR A 366 11.33 0.21 -14.76
CA THR A 366 12.01 0.25 -13.45
C THR A 366 12.62 1.62 -13.11
N ARG A 367 12.60 2.57 -14.05
CA ARG A 367 13.11 3.92 -13.81
C ARG A 367 12.19 4.67 -12.86
N ILE A 368 12.76 5.33 -11.87
CA ILE A 368 12.05 6.22 -10.95
C ILE A 368 12.28 7.69 -11.36
N GLY A 369 11.39 8.57 -10.93
CA GLY A 369 11.40 9.97 -11.32
C GLY A 369 10.30 10.74 -10.60
N SER A 370 9.78 11.80 -11.21
CA SER A 370 8.76 12.66 -10.59
C SER A 370 7.38 12.01 -10.40
N GLY A 371 7.08 10.89 -11.07
CA GLY A 371 5.84 10.13 -10.88
C GLY A 371 6.05 8.93 -9.96
N MET A 372 5.26 8.84 -8.89
CA MET A 372 5.35 7.74 -7.93
C MET A 372 4.96 6.38 -8.52
N LYS A 373 5.72 5.35 -8.12
CA LYS A 373 5.51 3.92 -8.41
C LYS A 373 5.69 3.02 -7.19
N SER A 374 6.22 3.54 -6.09
CA SER A 374 6.31 2.86 -4.80
C SER A 374 4.93 2.51 -4.26
N VAL A 375 4.81 1.33 -3.67
CA VAL A 375 3.57 0.73 -3.15
C VAL A 375 3.45 0.82 -1.63
N GLY A 376 4.48 1.32 -0.96
CA GLY A 376 4.57 1.53 0.47
C GLY A 376 5.94 2.08 0.83
N GLU A 377 6.23 2.18 2.13
CA GLU A 377 7.51 2.67 2.62
C GLU A 377 7.87 2.07 3.98
N VAL A 378 9.16 2.11 4.29
CA VAL A 378 9.70 1.74 5.60
C VAL A 378 10.31 2.95 6.25
N MET A 379 10.29 2.97 7.57
CA MET A 379 11.01 3.95 8.37
C MET A 379 11.93 3.20 9.34
N ALA A 380 13.15 3.68 9.52
CA ALA A 380 14.05 3.16 10.52
C ALA A 380 14.66 4.28 11.34
N ILE A 381 14.96 3.95 12.59
CA ILE A 381 15.51 4.89 13.56
C ILE A 381 16.85 4.35 14.06
N GLY A 382 17.84 5.22 14.09
CA GLY A 382 19.18 4.95 14.63
C GLY A 382 19.85 6.24 15.09
N ARG A 383 20.90 6.15 15.89
CA ARG A 383 21.65 7.35 16.35
C ARG A 383 22.82 7.71 15.43
N SER A 384 22.88 7.07 14.27
CA SER A 384 23.72 7.44 13.14
C SER A 384 22.99 7.15 11.83
N PHE A 385 23.35 7.85 10.76
CA PHE A 385 22.77 7.61 9.44
C PHE A 385 23.09 6.20 8.96
N GLU A 386 24.31 5.70 9.19
CA GLU A 386 24.68 4.33 8.84
C GLU A 386 23.77 3.30 9.51
N GLU A 387 23.49 3.47 10.82
CA GLU A 387 22.59 2.61 11.57
C GLU A 387 21.18 2.63 10.98
N ALA A 388 20.58 3.82 10.87
CA ALA A 388 19.21 3.96 10.37
C ALA A 388 19.06 3.44 8.93
N LEU A 389 20.01 3.75 8.03
CA LEU A 389 19.97 3.29 6.64
C LEU A 389 20.02 1.76 6.54
N GLN A 390 20.95 1.12 7.25
CA GLN A 390 21.07 -0.34 7.16
C GLN A 390 19.85 -1.07 7.70
N LYS A 391 19.23 -0.55 8.79
CA LYS A 391 17.96 -1.06 9.30
C LYS A 391 16.85 -0.89 8.25
N ALA A 392 16.71 0.31 7.67
CA ALA A 392 15.70 0.58 6.65
C ALA A 392 15.84 -0.34 5.43
N LEU A 393 17.07 -0.58 4.94
CA LEU A 393 17.30 -1.48 3.80
C LEU A 393 16.82 -2.91 4.09
N ARG A 394 17.03 -3.44 5.30
CA ARG A 394 16.53 -4.76 5.70
C ARG A 394 15.01 -4.80 5.85
N MET A 395 14.41 -3.72 6.32
CA MET A 395 12.96 -3.59 6.50
C MET A 395 12.16 -3.66 5.19
N LEU A 396 12.79 -3.40 4.03
CA LEU A 396 12.13 -3.44 2.72
C LEU A 396 11.54 -4.80 2.35
N ASP A 397 11.97 -5.88 2.99
CA ASP A 397 11.51 -7.25 2.71
C ASP A 397 11.59 -7.60 1.21
N ILE A 398 12.78 -7.33 0.64
CA ILE A 398 13.19 -7.67 -0.73
C ILE A 398 14.37 -8.66 -0.76
N GLY A 399 14.67 -9.29 0.38
CA GLY A 399 15.77 -10.27 0.52
C GLY A 399 17.19 -9.66 0.56
N VAL A 400 17.31 -8.35 0.81
CA VAL A 400 18.62 -7.70 0.98
C VAL A 400 19.04 -7.70 2.45
N CYS A 401 20.34 -7.81 2.70
CA CYS A 401 20.90 -7.94 4.05
C CYS A 401 21.23 -6.58 4.71
N GLY A 402 21.17 -5.50 3.93
CA GLY A 402 21.68 -4.17 4.25
C GLY A 402 22.31 -3.57 2.99
N LEU A 403 23.24 -2.61 3.13
CA LEU A 403 23.93 -2.04 1.96
C LEU A 403 24.93 -3.03 1.32
N THR A 404 25.46 -3.95 2.13
CA THR A 404 26.46 -4.95 1.75
C THR A 404 25.93 -6.36 1.95
N GLY A 405 26.64 -7.36 1.40
CA GLY A 405 26.23 -8.77 1.53
C GLY A 405 25.26 -9.28 0.47
N ASN A 406 24.95 -8.45 -0.54
CA ASN A 406 23.97 -8.77 -1.59
C ASN A 406 24.66 -9.28 -2.87
N THR A 407 25.03 -10.57 -2.92
CA THR A 407 25.72 -11.19 -4.07
C THR A 407 24.82 -11.40 -5.30
N GLN A 408 23.51 -11.42 -5.09
CA GLN A 408 22.47 -11.59 -6.11
C GLN A 408 22.25 -10.34 -6.97
N LEU A 409 22.63 -9.16 -6.49
CA LEU A 409 22.50 -7.91 -7.24
C LEU A 409 23.73 -7.74 -8.13
N GLN A 410 23.53 -7.59 -9.43
CA GLN A 410 24.60 -7.33 -10.40
C GLN A 410 24.13 -6.30 -11.41
N PHE A 411 24.97 -5.30 -11.68
CA PHE A 411 24.67 -4.24 -12.64
C PHE A 411 25.63 -4.32 -13.82
N ASN A 412 25.07 -4.42 -15.03
CA ASN A 412 25.86 -4.50 -16.27
C ASN A 412 26.52 -3.16 -16.61
N ASP A 413 25.81 -2.05 -16.38
CA ASP A 413 26.29 -0.69 -16.65
C ASP A 413 26.05 0.20 -15.42
N LEU A 414 27.04 0.23 -14.53
CA LEU A 414 27.00 1.04 -13.31
C LEU A 414 26.81 2.52 -13.62
N LYS A 415 27.41 3.04 -14.70
CA LYS A 415 27.29 4.47 -15.04
C LYS A 415 25.86 4.81 -15.41
N ASN A 416 25.20 3.96 -16.19
CA ASN A 416 23.79 4.12 -16.52
C ASN A 416 22.89 4.06 -15.27
N GLU A 417 23.09 3.08 -14.38
CA GLU A 417 22.28 2.97 -13.14
C GLU A 417 22.47 4.16 -12.19
N LEU A 418 23.67 4.74 -12.14
CA LEU A 418 23.93 5.94 -11.35
C LEU A 418 23.26 7.18 -11.94
N GLN A 419 23.29 7.35 -13.28
CA GLN A 419 22.71 8.50 -13.97
C GLN A 419 21.19 8.44 -14.09
N ASN A 420 20.64 7.25 -14.33
CA ASN A 420 19.23 7.01 -14.59
C ASN A 420 18.65 6.22 -13.41
N PRO A 421 18.07 6.90 -12.40
CA PRO A 421 17.70 6.27 -11.14
C PRO A 421 16.68 5.14 -11.32
N THR A 422 16.91 4.05 -10.59
CA THR A 422 16.06 2.86 -10.51
C THR A 422 15.77 2.54 -9.03
N ASP A 423 14.87 1.59 -8.79
CA ASP A 423 14.55 1.06 -7.45
C ASP A 423 15.75 0.40 -6.73
N GLU A 424 16.84 0.12 -7.45
CA GLU A 424 18.05 -0.54 -6.92
C GLU A 424 19.29 0.38 -6.86
N ARG A 425 19.13 1.69 -7.15
CA ARG A 425 20.23 2.66 -7.31
C ARG A 425 21.20 2.70 -6.12
N VAL A 426 20.70 2.61 -4.89
CA VAL A 426 21.54 2.64 -3.67
C VAL A 426 22.55 1.48 -3.64
N PHE A 427 22.17 0.31 -4.18
CA PHE A 427 23.06 -0.84 -4.29
C PHE A 427 24.06 -0.68 -5.45
N ALA A 428 23.65 -0.04 -6.55
CA ALA A 428 24.56 0.32 -7.63
C ALA A 428 25.65 1.28 -7.15
N ILE A 429 25.33 2.24 -6.26
CA ILE A 429 26.33 3.10 -5.60
C ILE A 429 27.33 2.29 -4.78
N ALA A 430 26.86 1.32 -3.99
CA ALA A 430 27.74 0.46 -3.21
C ALA A 430 28.68 -0.37 -4.11
N GLN A 431 28.18 -0.88 -5.25
CA GLN A 431 29.01 -1.60 -6.23
C GLN A 431 29.98 -0.67 -6.96
N ALA A 432 29.59 0.55 -7.29
CA ALA A 432 30.46 1.56 -7.89
C ALA A 432 31.68 1.86 -7.01
N PHE A 433 31.47 2.05 -5.71
CA PHE A 433 32.58 2.20 -4.76
C PHE A 433 33.47 0.95 -4.70
N LYS A 434 32.89 -0.26 -4.70
CA LYS A 434 33.67 -1.52 -4.72
C LYS A 434 34.46 -1.70 -6.01
N ALA A 435 33.97 -1.17 -7.14
CA ALA A 435 34.65 -1.13 -8.42
C ALA A 435 35.72 -0.02 -8.52
N GLY A 436 35.90 0.78 -7.46
CA GLY A 436 36.93 1.83 -7.39
C GLY A 436 36.50 3.18 -7.97
N ILE A 437 35.22 3.37 -8.31
CA ILE A 437 34.71 4.66 -8.76
C ILE A 437 34.78 5.69 -7.61
N GLY A 438 35.30 6.88 -7.90
CA GLY A 438 35.50 7.94 -6.92
C GLY A 438 34.19 8.57 -6.42
N LEU A 439 34.23 9.15 -5.22
CA LEU A 439 33.07 9.84 -4.63
C LEU A 439 32.57 11.00 -5.50
N ASP A 440 33.50 11.81 -6.02
CA ASP A 440 33.16 12.97 -6.85
C ASP A 440 32.50 12.55 -8.17
N GLU A 441 32.95 11.44 -8.77
CA GLU A 441 32.33 10.91 -9.98
C GLU A 441 30.90 10.39 -9.68
N ILE A 442 30.71 9.65 -8.59
CA ILE A 442 29.38 9.21 -8.17
C ILE A 442 28.47 10.42 -7.87
N HIS A 443 28.98 11.46 -7.20
CA HIS A 443 28.26 12.70 -6.97
C HIS A 443 27.87 13.37 -8.30
N GLU A 444 28.78 13.45 -9.26
CA GLU A 444 28.49 14.08 -10.56
C GLU A 444 27.45 13.31 -11.37
N LEU A 445 27.45 11.98 -11.31
CA LEU A 445 26.46 11.14 -11.99
C LEU A 445 25.10 11.18 -11.29
N THR A 446 25.10 11.16 -9.96
CA THR A 446 23.87 10.97 -9.18
C THR A 446 23.22 12.25 -8.70
N LYS A 447 24.05 13.28 -8.46
CA LYS A 447 23.76 14.53 -7.74
C LYS A 447 23.35 14.35 -6.27
N ILE A 448 23.53 13.15 -5.70
CA ILE A 448 23.36 12.88 -4.26
C ILE A 448 24.47 13.60 -3.48
N ASP A 449 24.12 14.28 -2.39
CA ASP A 449 25.09 15.06 -1.59
C ASP A 449 26.28 14.20 -1.12
N GLY A 450 27.49 14.77 -1.20
CA GLY A 450 28.73 14.11 -0.85
C GLY A 450 28.77 13.59 0.60
N TRP A 451 28.01 14.20 1.51
CA TRP A 451 27.87 13.73 2.88
C TRP A 451 27.30 12.32 2.93
N PHE A 452 26.17 12.06 2.26
CA PHE A 452 25.55 10.74 2.23
C PHE A 452 26.47 9.71 1.57
N LEU A 453 27.10 10.07 0.45
CA LEU A 453 28.05 9.20 -0.25
C LEU A 453 29.25 8.80 0.62
N TYR A 454 29.76 9.73 1.44
CA TYR A 454 30.82 9.45 2.40
C TYR A 454 30.36 8.44 3.47
N LYS A 455 29.12 8.55 3.95
CA LYS A 455 28.53 7.60 4.90
C LYS A 455 28.35 6.21 4.31
N LEU A 456 27.89 6.10 3.06
CA LEU A 456 27.84 4.82 2.33
C LEU A 456 29.23 4.19 2.21
N LYS A 457 30.24 4.99 1.88
CA LYS A 457 31.64 4.54 1.82
C LYS A 457 32.17 4.08 3.18
N ASN A 458 31.72 4.69 4.28
CA ASN A 458 32.09 4.26 5.64
C ASN A 458 31.54 2.86 5.96
N ILE A 459 30.31 2.54 5.55
CA ILE A 459 29.76 1.18 5.69
C ILE A 459 30.65 0.17 4.95
N LEU A 460 31.06 0.48 3.71
CA LEU A 460 31.96 -0.39 2.94
C LEU A 460 33.33 -0.57 3.60
N ARG A 461 33.87 0.48 4.25
CA ARG A 461 35.11 0.39 5.03
C ARG A 461 34.96 -0.59 6.20
N ILE A 462 33.83 -0.56 6.91
CA ILE A 462 33.56 -1.47 8.04
C ILE A 462 33.43 -2.91 7.54
N GLU A 463 32.72 -3.15 6.43
CA GLU A 463 32.68 -4.47 5.78
C GLU A 463 34.09 -4.99 5.47
N ALA A 464 34.94 -4.14 4.89
CA ALA A 464 36.33 -4.48 4.57
C ALA A 464 37.20 -4.72 5.81
N LEU A 465 36.92 -4.06 6.93
CA LEU A 465 37.59 -4.30 8.22
C LEU A 465 37.22 -5.68 8.76
N LEU A 466 35.93 -6.04 8.77
CA LEU A 466 35.46 -7.34 9.24
C LEU A 466 36.09 -8.49 8.44
N LYS A 467 36.16 -8.37 7.11
CA LYS A 467 36.76 -9.38 6.23
C LYS A 467 38.22 -9.72 6.54
N ARG A 468 38.96 -8.84 7.23
CA ARG A 468 40.34 -9.14 7.68
C ARG A 468 40.41 -10.23 8.74
N TYR A 469 39.28 -10.55 9.37
CA TYR A 469 39.15 -11.56 10.41
C TYR A 469 38.40 -12.82 9.95
N ALA A 470 38.16 -12.99 8.63
CA ALA A 470 37.40 -14.13 8.11
C ALA A 470 38.03 -15.51 8.40
N ASP A 471 39.36 -15.56 8.59
CA ASP A 471 40.09 -16.80 8.89
C ASP A 471 40.34 -17.01 10.41
N GLY A 472 39.67 -16.25 11.29
CA GLY A 472 39.91 -16.32 12.72
C GLY A 472 38.81 -15.72 13.60
N ILE A 473 39.12 -15.51 14.89
CA ILE A 473 38.16 -14.92 15.84
C ILE A 473 38.22 -13.41 15.71
N CYS A 474 37.11 -12.79 15.31
CA CYS A 474 36.99 -11.33 15.28
C CYS A 474 36.94 -10.77 16.71
N PRO A 475 37.81 -9.80 17.08
CA PRO A 475 37.80 -9.21 18.41
C PRO A 475 36.56 -8.33 18.64
N LYS A 476 36.28 -7.99 19.90
CA LYS A 476 35.12 -7.18 20.30
C LYS A 476 34.98 -5.83 19.54
N PRO A 477 36.04 -5.01 19.35
CA PRO A 477 35.87 -3.65 18.82
C PRO A 477 35.32 -3.58 17.38
N PRO A 478 35.82 -4.34 16.38
CA PRO A 478 35.24 -4.36 15.04
C PRO A 478 33.77 -4.82 15.02
N ILE A 479 33.39 -5.80 15.84
CA ILE A 479 32.00 -6.24 15.96
C ILE A 479 31.14 -5.09 16.51
N LEU A 480 31.57 -4.43 17.59
CA LEU A 480 30.84 -3.31 18.18
C LEU A 480 30.72 -2.13 17.20
N GLU A 481 31.79 -1.80 16.46
CA GLU A 481 31.79 -0.78 15.42
C GLU A 481 30.75 -1.11 14.33
N ALA A 482 30.71 -2.37 13.87
CA ALA A 482 29.74 -2.83 12.90
C ALA A 482 28.29 -2.74 13.44
N LYS A 483 28.04 -3.19 14.67
CA LYS A 483 26.69 -3.08 15.28
C LYS A 483 26.26 -1.62 15.45
N LYS A 484 27.16 -0.72 15.86
CA LYS A 484 26.89 0.73 15.97
C LYS A 484 26.60 1.39 14.61
N ALA A 485 27.12 0.82 13.52
CA ALA A 485 26.81 1.24 12.16
C ALA A 485 25.60 0.50 11.55
N GLY A 486 24.88 -0.32 12.32
CA GLY A 486 23.66 -1.01 11.89
C GLY A 486 23.87 -2.30 11.11
N PHE A 487 25.06 -2.91 11.13
CA PHE A 487 25.25 -4.24 10.52
C PHE A 487 24.43 -5.29 11.26
N SER A 488 23.67 -6.10 10.52
CA SER A 488 23.02 -7.29 11.08
C SER A 488 24.04 -8.39 11.39
N ASP A 489 23.65 -9.31 12.27
CA ASP A 489 24.43 -10.51 12.57
C ASP A 489 24.67 -11.33 11.29
N HIS A 490 23.70 -11.32 10.35
CA HIS A 490 23.84 -11.94 9.03
C HIS A 490 24.93 -11.27 8.16
N GLN A 491 24.97 -9.94 8.07
CA GLN A 491 26.01 -9.24 7.29
C GLN A 491 27.42 -9.48 7.87
N ILE A 492 27.53 -9.51 9.20
CA ILE A 492 28.78 -9.81 9.88
C ILE A 492 29.19 -11.26 9.60
N ALA A 493 28.24 -12.21 9.64
CA ALA A 493 28.50 -13.62 9.36
C ALA A 493 29.07 -13.81 7.94
N GLN A 494 28.46 -13.18 6.93
CA GLN A 494 28.96 -13.19 5.57
C GLN A 494 30.37 -12.57 5.46
N ALA A 495 30.65 -11.48 6.16
CA ALA A 495 31.97 -10.85 6.15
C ALA A 495 33.04 -11.71 6.85
N LEU A 496 32.65 -12.55 7.81
CA LEU A 496 33.54 -13.42 8.58
C LEU A 496 33.57 -14.87 8.08
N ASN A 497 32.92 -15.20 6.96
CA ASN A 497 32.73 -16.58 6.49
C ASN A 497 32.17 -17.52 7.59
N SER A 498 31.18 -17.03 8.33
CA SER A 498 30.51 -17.72 9.45
C SER A 498 28.99 -17.79 9.21
N ASP A 499 28.26 -18.26 10.20
CA ASP A 499 26.80 -18.28 10.22
C ASP A 499 26.22 -17.27 11.23
N GLU A 500 24.95 -16.91 11.06
CA GLU A 500 24.26 -15.89 11.85
C GLU A 500 24.18 -16.26 13.34
N ASP A 501 23.98 -17.55 13.66
CA ASP A 501 23.87 -18.01 15.04
C ASP A 501 25.24 -17.90 15.75
N SER A 502 26.32 -18.28 15.08
CA SER A 502 27.70 -18.12 15.58
C SER A 502 28.06 -16.66 15.87
N VAL A 503 27.67 -15.72 15.00
CA VAL A 503 27.91 -14.28 15.22
C VAL A 503 27.12 -13.77 16.41
N ARG A 504 25.85 -14.17 16.55
CA ARG A 504 25.03 -13.81 17.69
C ARG A 504 25.66 -14.33 19.00
N ASP A 505 26.11 -15.57 19.02
CA ASP A 505 26.76 -16.17 20.20
C ASP A 505 28.06 -15.44 20.57
N LEU A 506 28.88 -15.08 19.56
CA LEU A 506 30.06 -14.24 19.75
C LEU A 506 29.70 -12.87 20.36
N ARG A 507 28.63 -12.25 19.86
CA ARG A 507 28.12 -10.97 20.32
C ARG A 507 27.64 -11.06 21.78
N GLN A 508 26.94 -12.13 22.14
CA GLN A 508 26.53 -12.42 23.52
C GLN A 508 27.73 -12.63 24.45
N ASN A 509 28.73 -13.41 24.02
CA ASN A 509 29.95 -13.64 24.80
C ASN A 509 30.73 -12.34 25.08
N TYR A 510 30.68 -11.38 24.16
CA TYR A 510 31.26 -10.05 24.35
C TYR A 510 30.38 -9.07 25.13
N GLY A 511 29.15 -9.47 25.51
CA GLY A 511 28.17 -8.60 26.16
C GLY A 511 27.75 -7.42 25.27
N ILE A 512 27.71 -7.61 23.95
CA ILE A 512 27.27 -6.57 23.00
C ILE A 512 25.75 -6.73 22.80
N HIS A 513 24.98 -5.81 23.36
CA HIS A 513 23.52 -5.79 23.23
C HIS A 513 23.05 -4.38 22.88
N PRO A 514 21.93 -4.27 22.14
CA PRO A 514 21.33 -2.98 21.92
C PRO A 514 20.68 -2.45 23.21
N CYS A 515 20.61 -1.14 23.32
CA CYS A 515 19.81 -0.42 24.30
C CYS A 515 18.46 -0.06 23.68
N VAL A 516 17.43 0.06 24.52
CA VAL A 516 16.11 0.56 24.18
C VAL A 516 16.07 2.06 24.49
N LYS A 517 15.77 2.88 23.47
CA LYS A 517 15.66 4.33 23.57
C LYS A 517 14.25 4.82 23.29
N GLN A 518 13.85 5.91 23.95
CA GLN A 518 12.53 6.52 23.79
C GLN A 518 12.53 7.61 22.70
N ILE A 519 11.40 7.73 22.01
CA ILE A 519 11.05 8.87 21.18
C ILE A 519 10.24 9.83 22.04
N ASP A 520 10.85 10.96 22.39
CA ASP A 520 10.33 11.86 23.42
C ASP A 520 9.93 13.25 22.91
N THR A 521 10.16 13.54 21.61
CA THR A 521 9.94 14.81 20.90
C THR A 521 10.86 15.99 21.28
N LEU A 522 11.67 15.86 22.32
CA LEU A 522 12.40 16.97 22.94
C LEU A 522 13.87 16.62 23.28
N ALA A 523 14.42 15.57 22.67
CA ALA A 523 15.81 15.15 22.85
C ALA A 523 16.21 15.05 24.33
N ALA A 524 15.37 14.38 25.12
CA ALA A 524 15.49 14.17 26.56
C ALA A 524 15.49 15.43 27.45
N GLU A 525 15.09 16.61 26.94
CA GLU A 525 14.88 17.80 27.78
C GLU A 525 13.78 17.56 28.84
N PHE A 526 12.73 16.83 28.45
CA PHE A 526 11.63 16.42 29.31
C PHE A 526 11.41 14.90 29.24
N PRO A 527 11.03 14.26 30.36
CA PRO A 527 10.78 12.81 30.36
C PRO A 527 9.50 12.47 29.58
N ALA A 528 9.59 11.49 28.68
CA ALA A 528 8.43 10.91 28.02
C ALA A 528 7.58 10.08 28.99
N ARG A 529 6.26 10.14 28.82
CA ARG A 529 5.28 9.27 29.50
C ARG A 529 4.87 8.07 28.66
N THR A 530 5.07 8.16 27.36
CA THR A 530 4.79 7.09 26.39
C THR A 530 6.00 6.18 26.23
N ASN A 531 5.74 4.91 25.91
CA ASN A 531 6.78 3.95 25.57
C ASN A 531 6.83 3.76 24.06
N TYR A 532 7.21 4.83 23.35
CA TYR A 532 7.51 4.76 21.92
C TYR A 532 9.02 4.58 21.75
N LEU A 533 9.45 3.43 21.22
CA LEU A 533 10.78 2.89 21.44
C LEU A 533 11.49 2.47 20.15
N TYR A 534 12.81 2.47 20.16
CA TYR A 534 13.66 1.84 19.13
C TYR A 534 14.93 1.23 19.75
N LEU A 535 15.54 0.26 19.07
CA LEU A 535 16.81 -0.32 19.49
C LEU A 535 18.00 0.39 18.86
N THR A 536 19.06 0.58 19.63
CA THR A 536 20.34 1.09 19.13
C THR A 536 21.54 0.53 19.90
N TYR A 537 22.67 0.36 19.22
CA TYR A 537 23.96 0.05 19.85
C TYR A 537 24.74 1.32 20.26
N ASN A 538 24.21 2.50 19.95
CA ASN A 538 24.79 3.81 20.28
C ASN A 538 24.24 4.36 21.60
N GLY A 539 24.15 3.51 22.61
CA GLY A 539 23.71 3.86 23.96
C GLY A 539 24.37 2.97 25.01
N ASP A 540 24.39 3.44 26.25
CA ASP A 540 25.01 2.74 27.39
C ASP A 540 23.97 2.17 28.38
N SER A 541 22.69 2.58 28.27
CA SER A 541 21.58 2.11 29.12
C SER A 541 20.24 2.18 28.39
N ASP A 542 19.27 1.39 28.86
CA ASP A 542 17.87 1.47 28.44
C ASP A 542 17.18 2.69 29.09
N ASP A 543 16.21 3.28 28.40
CA ASP A 543 15.42 4.42 28.91
C ASP A 543 14.18 3.99 29.71
N ILE A 544 13.85 2.69 29.69
CA ILE A 544 12.66 2.14 30.35
C ILE A 544 13.01 1.00 31.32
N ASP A 545 12.10 0.77 32.26
CA ASP A 545 12.12 -0.37 33.18
C ASP A 545 11.35 -1.58 32.57
N PHE A 546 11.91 -2.80 32.66
CA PHE A 546 11.29 -4.03 32.12
C PHE A 546 10.59 -4.89 33.20
N ARG A 547 9.80 -4.26 34.08
CA ARG A 547 9.29 -4.91 35.31
C ARG A 547 7.98 -5.70 35.14
N ASN A 548 7.52 -6.01 33.92
CA ASN A 548 6.21 -6.65 33.73
C ASN A 548 6.27 -7.98 33.00
N GLU A 549 5.87 -9.05 33.71
CA GLU A 549 5.84 -10.43 33.19
C GLU A 549 4.50 -10.79 32.52
N ASN A 550 3.47 -9.92 32.59
CA ASN A 550 2.14 -10.14 31.98
C ASN A 550 1.99 -9.44 30.62
N SER A 551 3.07 -9.37 29.85
CA SER A 551 3.09 -8.77 28.52
C SER A 551 2.94 -9.81 27.40
N VAL A 552 2.32 -9.41 26.29
CA VAL A 552 2.19 -10.22 25.08
C VAL A 552 2.71 -9.40 23.90
N ILE A 553 3.61 -10.01 23.12
CA ILE A 553 4.13 -9.39 21.90
C ILE A 553 3.18 -9.65 20.73
N VAL A 554 2.85 -8.61 19.97
CA VAL A 554 2.16 -8.70 18.67
C VAL A 554 3.14 -8.24 17.59
N LEU A 555 3.45 -9.13 16.65
CA LEU A 555 4.29 -8.78 15.50
C LEU A 555 3.43 -8.16 14.39
N GLY A 556 3.83 -6.95 13.96
CA GLY A 556 3.14 -6.16 12.95
C GLY A 556 3.26 -6.71 11.53
N SER A 557 2.65 -6.00 10.58
CA SER A 557 2.62 -6.37 9.16
C SER A 557 3.92 -6.11 8.40
N GLY A 558 4.82 -5.27 8.95
CA GLY A 558 5.94 -4.73 8.21
C GLY A 558 5.49 -3.78 7.09
N VAL A 559 6.33 -3.69 6.05
CA VAL A 559 6.12 -2.79 4.92
C VAL A 559 4.90 -3.18 4.09
N TYR A 560 4.14 -2.19 3.64
CA TYR A 560 3.13 -2.43 2.61
C TYR A 560 3.75 -2.79 1.27
N ARG A 561 3.18 -3.82 0.65
CA ARG A 561 3.53 -4.31 -0.68
C ARG A 561 2.33 -5.01 -1.30
N ILE A 562 2.40 -5.36 -2.58
CA ILE A 562 1.27 -5.99 -3.26
C ILE A 562 0.95 -7.35 -2.61
N GLY A 563 -0.25 -7.41 -2.03
CA GLY A 563 -0.82 -8.53 -1.29
C GLY A 563 -0.47 -8.63 0.19
N SER A 564 0.19 -7.61 0.73
CA SER A 564 0.30 -7.34 2.17
C SER A 564 0.13 -5.85 2.42
N SER A 565 -1.10 -5.43 2.73
CA SER A 565 -1.48 -4.03 2.93
C SER A 565 -2.19 -3.83 4.29
N VAL A 566 -3.05 -2.81 4.39
CA VAL A 566 -3.73 -2.36 5.62
C VAL A 566 -4.55 -3.45 6.31
N GLU A 567 -4.98 -4.50 5.61
CA GLU A 567 -5.68 -5.64 6.18
C GLU A 567 -4.95 -6.28 7.39
N PHE A 568 -3.63 -6.40 7.31
CA PHE A 568 -2.82 -7.03 8.35
C PHE A 568 -2.53 -6.04 9.47
N ASP A 569 -2.47 -4.74 9.17
CA ASP A 569 -2.41 -3.70 10.19
C ASP A 569 -3.68 -3.70 11.03
N TRP A 570 -4.84 -3.80 10.37
CA TRP A 570 -6.14 -3.92 11.04
C TRP A 570 -6.18 -5.13 11.97
N CYS A 571 -5.65 -6.27 11.53
CA CYS A 571 -5.54 -7.46 12.37
C CYS A 571 -4.63 -7.23 13.59
N CYS A 572 -3.48 -6.59 13.42
CA CYS A 572 -2.56 -6.32 14.53
C CYS A 572 -3.16 -5.38 15.58
N VAL A 573 -3.81 -4.30 15.14
CA VAL A 573 -4.45 -3.32 16.05
C VAL A 573 -5.60 -3.96 16.83
N ASN A 574 -6.48 -4.73 16.16
CA ASN A 574 -7.59 -5.40 16.85
C ASN A 574 -7.10 -6.47 17.85
N ALA A 575 -6.00 -7.16 17.55
CA ALA A 575 -5.39 -8.09 18.49
C ALA A 575 -4.83 -7.36 19.71
N ALA A 576 -4.13 -6.23 19.52
CA ALA A 576 -3.63 -5.40 20.61
C ALA A 576 -4.78 -4.85 21.47
N MET A 577 -5.85 -4.34 20.86
CA MET A 577 -7.04 -3.88 21.59
C MET A 577 -7.66 -5.00 22.42
N THR A 578 -7.86 -6.19 21.83
CA THR A 578 -8.45 -7.34 22.53
C THR A 578 -7.57 -7.78 23.71
N LEU A 579 -6.24 -7.83 23.53
CA LEU A 579 -5.30 -8.16 24.61
C LEU A 579 -5.39 -7.17 25.78
N ARG A 580 -5.48 -5.87 25.48
CA ARG A 580 -5.66 -4.80 26.46
C ARG A 580 -6.98 -4.96 27.23
N GLU A 581 -8.08 -5.24 26.53
CA GLU A 581 -9.38 -5.55 27.16
C GLU A 581 -9.33 -6.77 28.08
N LEU A 582 -8.51 -7.77 27.73
CA LEU A 582 -8.29 -8.97 28.54
C LEU A 582 -7.32 -8.76 29.71
N GLY A 583 -6.78 -7.55 29.88
CA GLY A 583 -5.89 -7.16 30.97
C GLY A 583 -4.41 -7.54 30.76
N TYR A 584 -4.00 -7.83 29.53
CA TYR A 584 -2.59 -8.04 29.18
C TYR A 584 -1.95 -6.72 28.77
N GLN A 585 -0.66 -6.57 29.08
CA GLN A 585 0.11 -5.48 28.48
C GLN A 585 0.53 -5.84 27.06
N THR A 586 0.37 -4.90 26.13
CA THR A 586 0.66 -5.15 24.72
C THR A 586 1.97 -4.52 24.31
N VAL A 587 2.84 -5.34 23.71
CA VAL A 587 4.08 -4.91 23.08
C VAL A 587 3.92 -5.09 21.59
N LEU A 588 3.86 -4.01 20.82
CA LEU A 588 3.74 -4.07 19.37
C LEU A 588 5.09 -3.77 18.73
N ILE A 589 5.50 -4.60 17.78
CA ILE A 589 6.74 -4.42 17.01
C ILE A 589 6.35 -4.24 15.53
N ASN A 590 6.63 -3.08 14.94
CA ASN A 590 6.38 -2.82 13.52
C ASN A 590 7.22 -1.62 13.05
N TYR A 591 7.35 -1.40 11.74
CA TYR A 591 8.23 -0.35 11.19
C TYR A 591 7.65 0.42 9.99
N ASN A 592 6.37 0.24 9.69
CA ASN A 592 5.71 0.95 8.60
C ASN A 592 5.10 2.27 9.12
N PRO A 593 5.60 3.45 8.68
CA PRO A 593 5.17 4.74 9.23
C PRO A 593 3.74 5.14 8.86
N GLU A 594 3.14 4.50 7.85
CA GLU A 594 1.79 4.80 7.37
C GLU A 594 0.69 4.17 8.25
N THR A 595 1.06 3.34 9.23
CA THR A 595 0.13 2.43 9.91
C THR A 595 -0.45 2.99 11.21
N VAL A 596 -1.62 2.48 11.59
CA VAL A 596 -2.21 2.71 12.91
C VAL A 596 -1.50 1.83 13.95
N SER A 597 -1.01 0.64 13.61
CA SER A 597 -0.26 -0.17 14.61
C SER A 597 1.01 0.49 15.12
N THR A 598 1.65 1.36 14.33
CA THR A 598 2.80 2.17 14.77
C THR A 598 2.39 3.50 15.41
N ASP A 599 1.16 3.61 15.86
CA ASP A 599 0.71 4.68 16.73
C ASP A 599 0.87 4.25 18.19
N TYR A 600 1.57 5.08 18.98
CA TYR A 600 1.93 4.74 20.37
C TYR A 600 0.71 4.66 21.30
N ASP A 601 -0.46 5.15 20.88
CA ASP A 601 -1.72 5.02 21.63
C ASP A 601 -2.32 3.59 21.58
N GLU A 602 -1.97 2.80 20.55
CA GLU A 602 -2.60 1.50 20.29
C GLU A 602 -2.05 0.36 21.16
N CYS A 603 -0.88 0.54 21.76
CA CYS A 603 -0.24 -0.45 22.61
C CYS A 603 0.41 0.17 23.85
N ASP A 604 0.79 -0.66 24.83
CA ASP A 604 1.47 -0.17 26.04
C ASP A 604 2.95 0.13 25.79
N ARG A 605 3.56 -0.60 24.83
CA ARG A 605 4.93 -0.39 24.33
C ARG A 605 4.97 -0.61 22.83
N LEU A 606 5.43 0.39 22.09
CA LEU A 606 5.64 0.33 20.66
C LEU A 606 7.14 0.29 20.37
N TYR A 607 7.63 -0.78 19.76
CA TYR A 607 8.97 -0.84 19.18
C TYR A 607 8.89 -0.56 17.68
N PHE A 608 9.42 0.59 17.27
CA PHE A 608 9.58 0.95 15.86
C PHE A 608 10.88 0.34 15.31
N ASP A 609 10.87 -0.97 15.09
CA ASP A 609 12.08 -1.72 14.77
C ASP A 609 11.82 -2.92 13.85
N GLU A 610 12.89 -3.54 13.36
CA GLU A 610 12.87 -4.58 12.34
C GLU A 610 12.10 -5.83 12.80
N LEU A 611 11.27 -6.39 11.90
CA LEU A 611 10.68 -7.72 12.07
C LEU A 611 11.67 -8.81 11.64
N SER A 612 12.82 -8.83 12.31
CA SER A 612 13.85 -9.85 12.13
C SER A 612 13.97 -10.71 13.39
N PHE A 613 14.41 -11.94 13.22
CA PHE A 613 14.67 -12.82 14.37
C PHE A 613 15.71 -12.20 15.32
N GLU A 614 16.75 -11.54 14.80
CA GLU A 614 17.77 -10.86 15.60
C GLU A 614 17.17 -9.79 16.52
N THR A 615 16.39 -8.86 15.95
CA THR A 615 15.78 -7.75 16.69
C THR A 615 14.73 -8.25 17.68
N ILE A 616 13.84 -9.14 17.25
CA ILE A 616 12.77 -9.68 18.09
C ILE A 616 13.34 -10.50 19.24
N TYR A 617 14.44 -11.23 19.03
CA TYR A 617 15.13 -11.95 20.11
C TYR A 617 15.64 -11.00 21.21
N GLU A 618 16.25 -9.87 20.83
CA GLU A 618 16.73 -8.87 21.79
C GLU A 618 15.59 -8.22 22.59
N ILE A 619 14.47 -7.92 21.92
CA ILE A 619 13.26 -7.39 22.57
C ILE A 619 12.64 -8.43 23.50
N TYR A 620 12.41 -9.65 23.03
CA TYR A 620 11.84 -10.74 23.83
C TYR A 620 12.65 -11.01 25.10
N ARG A 621 13.98 -10.98 24.98
CA ARG A 621 14.88 -11.21 26.12
C ARG A 621 14.76 -10.12 27.19
N LYS A 622 14.60 -8.85 26.78
CA LYS A 622 14.42 -7.71 27.69
C LYS A 622 13.02 -7.71 28.30
N GLU A 623 11.97 -7.86 27.47
CA GLU A 623 10.57 -7.80 27.87
C GLU A 623 10.10 -9.02 28.68
N ARG A 624 10.67 -10.21 28.42
CA ARG A 624 10.28 -11.49 29.04
C ARG A 624 8.75 -11.71 29.02
N PRO A 625 8.12 -11.66 27.83
CA PRO A 625 6.66 -11.74 27.73
C PRO A 625 6.16 -13.16 28.02
N LEU A 626 4.84 -13.29 28.21
CA LEU A 626 4.15 -14.58 28.22
C LEU A 626 4.35 -15.34 26.91
N GLY A 627 4.44 -14.62 25.81
CA GLY A 627 4.70 -15.15 24.48
C GLY A 627 4.44 -14.10 23.39
N MET A 628 4.48 -14.54 22.14
CA MET A 628 4.25 -13.68 20.98
C MET A 628 3.18 -14.25 20.05
N VAL A 629 2.39 -13.36 19.46
CA VAL A 629 1.39 -13.66 18.42
C VAL A 629 2.01 -13.37 17.06
N VAL A 630 2.12 -14.40 16.22
CA VAL A 630 2.68 -14.32 14.86
C VAL A 630 1.63 -14.40 13.74
N ALA A 631 0.39 -14.70 14.10
CA ALA A 631 -0.69 -15.02 13.15
C ALA A 631 -1.45 -13.79 12.60
N MET A 632 -1.11 -12.56 13.01
CA MET A 632 -1.84 -11.33 12.64
C MET A 632 -1.10 -10.49 11.59
N GLY A 633 0.23 -10.42 11.67
CA GLY A 633 1.10 -9.57 10.85
C GLY A 633 1.45 -10.10 9.46
N GLY A 634 0.62 -10.98 8.88
CA GLY A 634 0.88 -11.55 7.56
C GLY A 634 2.12 -12.47 7.52
N GLN A 635 2.78 -12.54 6.35
CA GLN A 635 3.80 -13.58 6.08
C GLN A 635 5.14 -13.34 6.80
N ILE A 636 5.56 -12.08 7.00
CA ILE A 636 6.85 -11.76 7.64
C ILE A 636 6.88 -12.34 9.06
N ALA A 637 5.84 -12.07 9.86
CA ALA A 637 5.72 -12.60 11.22
C ALA A 637 5.61 -14.14 11.23
N ASN A 638 4.79 -14.71 10.33
CA ASN A 638 4.52 -16.14 10.30
C ASN A 638 5.77 -16.97 9.95
N ASN A 639 6.60 -16.49 9.01
CA ASN A 639 7.84 -17.14 8.58
C ASN A 639 8.87 -17.31 9.71
N LEU A 640 8.79 -16.47 10.77
CA LEU A 640 9.73 -16.52 11.88
C LEU A 640 9.36 -17.57 12.95
N ALA A 641 8.14 -18.11 12.91
CA ALA A 641 7.61 -19.03 13.93
C ALA A 641 8.55 -20.22 14.21
N MET A 642 9.09 -20.84 13.16
CA MET A 642 10.01 -21.97 13.30
C MET A 642 11.36 -21.57 13.91
N ARG A 643 11.89 -20.38 13.59
CA ARG A 643 13.14 -19.87 14.21
C ARG A 643 12.92 -19.60 15.69
N PHE A 644 11.78 -19.01 16.06
CA PHE A 644 11.40 -18.77 17.46
C PHE A 644 11.26 -20.07 18.26
N SER A 645 10.57 -21.06 17.70
CA SER A 645 10.42 -22.37 18.34
C SER A 645 11.75 -23.08 18.58
N LYS A 646 12.67 -23.07 17.59
CA LYS A 646 14.04 -23.61 17.73
C LYS A 646 14.84 -22.90 18.82
N ALA A 647 14.66 -21.58 18.95
CA ALA A 647 15.27 -20.76 20.00
C ALA A 647 14.54 -20.84 21.35
N ARG A 648 13.51 -21.68 21.47
CA ARG A 648 12.67 -21.86 22.67
C ARG A 648 11.94 -20.59 23.13
N LEU A 649 11.61 -19.69 22.20
CA LEU A 649 10.72 -18.57 22.46
C LEU A 649 9.26 -19.03 22.33
N ASN A 650 8.38 -18.53 23.19
CA ASN A 650 6.99 -18.98 23.22
C ASN A 650 6.15 -18.31 22.13
N VAL A 651 5.74 -19.07 21.13
CA VAL A 651 4.78 -18.66 20.09
C VAL A 651 3.38 -19.08 20.53
N LEU A 652 2.46 -18.11 20.65
CA LEU A 652 1.10 -18.34 21.12
C LEU A 652 0.17 -18.70 19.95
N GLY A 653 -0.82 -19.56 20.22
CA GLY A 653 -1.81 -20.01 19.24
C GLY A 653 -1.40 -21.31 18.55
N THR A 654 -1.67 -21.42 17.25
CA THR A 654 -1.28 -22.57 16.44
C THR A 654 0.24 -22.79 16.47
N SER A 655 0.66 -24.04 16.61
CA SER A 655 2.07 -24.38 16.79
C SER A 655 2.92 -24.04 15.55
N ALA A 656 4.21 -23.72 15.75
CA ALA A 656 5.13 -23.49 14.64
C ALA A 656 5.26 -24.72 13.71
N GLN A 657 5.13 -25.93 14.28
CA GLN A 657 5.16 -27.19 13.53
C GLN A 657 3.92 -27.34 12.63
N ASP A 658 2.74 -26.96 13.13
CA ASP A 658 1.52 -27.00 12.33
C ASP A 658 1.52 -25.92 11.24
N ILE A 659 2.02 -24.72 11.54
CA ILE A 659 2.27 -23.65 10.55
C ILE A 659 3.14 -24.18 9.41
N ASP A 660 4.29 -24.78 9.73
CA ASP A 660 5.19 -25.39 8.73
C ASP A 660 4.53 -26.56 7.99
N LYS A 661 3.70 -27.37 8.66
CA LYS A 661 2.94 -28.47 8.02
C LYS A 661 1.94 -27.96 6.98
N ALA A 662 1.34 -26.79 7.19
CA ALA A 662 0.39 -26.18 6.25
C ALA A 662 1.08 -25.42 5.10
N GLU A 663 2.17 -24.71 5.38
CA GLU A 663 2.91 -23.93 4.37
C GLU A 663 3.78 -24.82 3.46
N ASN A 664 4.32 -25.91 3.99
CA ASN A 664 5.09 -26.87 3.21
C ASN A 664 4.15 -27.74 2.36
N ARG A 665 4.20 -27.59 1.03
CA ARG A 665 3.31 -28.30 0.11
C ARG A 665 3.36 -29.82 0.25
N HIS A 666 4.54 -30.41 0.43
CA HIS A 666 4.66 -31.85 0.56
C HIS A 666 3.95 -32.34 1.83
N LYS A 667 4.25 -31.71 2.97
CA LYS A 667 3.61 -32.04 4.26
C LYS A 667 2.09 -31.82 4.24
N PHE A 668 1.65 -30.72 3.63
CA PHE A 668 0.24 -30.38 3.52
C PHE A 668 -0.51 -31.38 2.63
N SER A 669 0.03 -31.69 1.45
CA SER A 669 -0.60 -32.63 0.54
C SER A 669 -0.68 -34.04 1.12
N THR A 670 0.39 -34.55 1.74
CA THR A 670 0.37 -35.86 2.41
C THR A 670 -0.74 -35.91 3.46
N MET A 671 -0.91 -34.84 4.25
CA MET A 671 -2.00 -34.74 5.20
C MET A 671 -3.38 -34.75 4.52
N LEU A 672 -3.56 -34.05 3.40
CA LEU A 672 -4.83 -34.08 2.66
C LEU A 672 -5.14 -35.50 2.16
N ASP A 673 -4.16 -36.23 1.64
CA ASP A 673 -4.31 -37.60 1.16
C ASP A 673 -4.71 -38.56 2.30
N GLU A 674 -4.06 -38.44 3.46
CA GLU A 674 -4.40 -39.20 4.68
C GLU A 674 -5.83 -38.92 5.16
N LEU A 675 -6.32 -37.69 4.99
CA LEU A 675 -7.68 -37.28 5.36
C LEU A 675 -8.74 -37.63 4.30
N GLY A 676 -8.32 -38.15 3.14
CA GLY A 676 -9.17 -38.38 1.98
C GLY A 676 -9.79 -37.08 1.45
N ILE A 677 -9.01 -35.99 1.44
CA ILE A 677 -9.41 -34.67 0.94
C ILE A 677 -8.77 -34.46 -0.43
N ASP A 678 -9.59 -34.08 -1.40
CA ASP A 678 -9.17 -33.90 -2.77
C ASP A 678 -8.40 -32.58 -2.99
N GLN A 679 -7.42 -32.63 -3.89
CA GLN A 679 -6.55 -31.52 -4.28
C GLN A 679 -6.23 -31.61 -5.79
N PRO A 680 -5.83 -30.52 -6.45
CA PRO A 680 -5.34 -30.59 -7.82
C PRO A 680 -4.13 -31.51 -7.92
N GLU A 681 -4.03 -32.29 -9.01
CA GLU A 681 -2.85 -33.10 -9.29
C GLU A 681 -1.59 -32.23 -9.29
N TRP A 682 -0.53 -32.67 -8.62
CA TRP A 682 0.68 -31.88 -8.44
C TRP A 682 1.92 -32.76 -8.30
N GLU A 683 3.09 -32.17 -8.55
CA GLU A 683 4.38 -32.81 -8.37
C GLU A 683 5.44 -31.75 -7.98
N GLU A 684 6.40 -32.15 -7.15
CA GLU A 684 7.60 -31.36 -6.85
C GLU A 684 8.70 -31.77 -7.82
N LEU A 685 9.27 -30.79 -8.53
CA LEU A 685 10.09 -31.08 -9.70
C LEU A 685 11.46 -30.43 -9.56
N LEU A 686 12.49 -31.25 -9.72
CA LEU A 686 13.90 -30.85 -9.57
C LEU A 686 14.57 -30.54 -10.92
N SER A 687 13.93 -30.91 -12.04
CA SER A 687 14.47 -30.71 -13.37
C SER A 687 13.39 -30.30 -14.38
N LEU A 688 13.82 -29.59 -15.44
CA LEU A 688 12.94 -29.24 -16.56
C LEU A 688 12.37 -30.48 -17.26
N ALA A 689 13.13 -31.57 -17.32
CA ALA A 689 12.68 -32.81 -17.96
C ALA A 689 11.51 -33.44 -17.20
N ASP A 690 11.58 -33.45 -15.85
CA ASP A 690 10.49 -33.94 -15.02
C ASP A 690 9.24 -33.04 -15.15
N ALA A 691 9.45 -31.72 -15.24
CA ALA A 691 8.37 -30.76 -15.44
C ALA A 691 7.59 -30.96 -16.74
N LEU A 692 8.29 -31.17 -17.86
CA LEU A 692 7.66 -31.46 -19.15
C LEU A 692 6.91 -32.80 -19.10
N LYS A 693 7.48 -33.81 -18.45
CA LYS A 693 6.83 -35.12 -18.29
C LYS A 693 5.55 -35.03 -17.46
N PHE A 694 5.56 -34.24 -16.38
CA PHE A 694 4.36 -33.98 -15.58
C PHE A 694 3.28 -33.25 -16.41
N ALA A 695 3.67 -32.20 -17.15
CA ALA A 695 2.73 -31.46 -17.99
C ALA A 695 2.05 -32.32 -19.07
N GLN A 696 2.79 -33.26 -19.68
CA GLN A 696 2.25 -34.25 -20.62
C GLN A 696 1.32 -35.27 -19.96
N LYS A 697 1.53 -35.58 -18.67
CA LYS A 697 0.69 -36.52 -17.91
C LYS A 697 -0.67 -35.91 -17.55
N VAL A 698 -0.69 -34.65 -17.13
CA VAL A 698 -1.91 -33.98 -16.64
C VAL A 698 -2.62 -33.12 -17.68
N ASP A 699 -2.03 -33.03 -18.88
CA ASP A 699 -2.35 -32.08 -19.95
C ASP A 699 -2.20 -30.61 -19.54
N TYR A 700 -1.97 -29.73 -20.52
CA TYR A 700 -2.01 -28.28 -20.31
C TYR A 700 -3.44 -27.77 -20.07
N PRO A 701 -3.62 -26.59 -19.44
CA PRO A 701 -2.60 -25.76 -18.81
C PRO A 701 -2.12 -26.29 -17.44
N VAL A 702 -0.93 -25.87 -17.01
CA VAL A 702 -0.32 -26.18 -15.70
C VAL A 702 0.12 -24.91 -14.98
N LEU A 703 0.08 -24.95 -13.65
CA LEU A 703 0.48 -23.88 -12.75
C LEU A 703 1.88 -24.16 -12.18
N VAL A 704 2.79 -23.21 -12.29
CA VAL A 704 4.13 -23.24 -11.71
C VAL A 704 4.18 -22.30 -10.51
N ARG A 705 4.66 -22.77 -9.36
CA ARG A 705 4.72 -21.98 -8.12
C ARG A 705 5.96 -22.27 -7.25
N PRO A 706 6.61 -21.24 -6.68
CA PRO A 706 7.59 -21.43 -5.61
C PRO A 706 6.94 -21.84 -4.28
N SER A 707 7.72 -22.36 -3.33
CA SER A 707 7.27 -22.62 -1.95
C SER A 707 7.46 -21.38 -1.04
N TYR A 708 6.69 -21.26 0.05
CA TYR A 708 6.76 -20.17 1.05
C TYR A 708 6.57 -18.74 0.51
N VAL A 709 5.71 -18.55 -0.49
CA VAL A 709 5.44 -17.24 -1.10
C VAL A 709 4.02 -16.76 -0.83
N LEU A 710 3.87 -15.45 -0.60
CA LEU A 710 2.58 -14.75 -0.53
C LEU A 710 2.26 -14.10 -1.90
N SER A 711 0.98 -13.89 -2.19
CA SER A 711 0.50 -13.09 -3.33
C SER A 711 0.77 -13.71 -4.71
N GLY A 712 1.07 -15.01 -4.74
CA GLY A 712 1.48 -15.72 -5.93
C GLY A 712 2.77 -15.19 -6.56
N ALA A 713 3.69 -14.67 -5.76
CA ALA A 713 4.95 -14.12 -6.25
C ALA A 713 5.69 -15.16 -7.13
N ALA A 714 6.02 -14.75 -8.35
CA ALA A 714 6.66 -15.60 -9.36
C ALA A 714 5.86 -16.85 -9.80
N MET A 715 4.55 -16.87 -9.59
CA MET A 715 3.66 -17.90 -10.16
C MET A 715 3.40 -17.65 -11.65
N GLY A 716 3.19 -18.71 -12.40
CA GLY A 716 2.89 -18.63 -13.84
C GLY A 716 2.01 -19.79 -14.31
N VAL A 717 1.10 -19.50 -15.23
CA VAL A 717 0.33 -20.53 -15.94
C VAL A 717 0.99 -20.75 -17.29
N ALA A 718 1.45 -21.98 -17.52
CA ALA A 718 1.99 -22.42 -18.81
C ALA A 718 0.91 -23.19 -19.58
N SER A 719 0.75 -22.87 -20.86
CA SER A 719 -0.16 -23.57 -21.78
C SER A 719 0.60 -24.37 -22.84
N THR A 720 1.92 -24.18 -22.94
CA THR A 720 2.82 -24.92 -23.85
C THR A 720 4.16 -25.23 -23.19
N ASP A 721 4.92 -26.15 -23.79
CA ASP A 721 6.27 -26.53 -23.35
C ASP A 721 7.24 -25.34 -23.36
N GLU A 722 7.14 -24.45 -24.35
CA GLU A 722 7.98 -23.25 -24.45
C GLU A 722 7.70 -22.26 -23.33
N GLU A 723 6.43 -22.06 -22.98
CA GLU A 723 6.04 -21.20 -21.86
C GLU A 723 6.53 -21.78 -20.53
N LEU A 724 6.34 -23.08 -20.33
CA LEU A 724 6.77 -23.79 -19.13
C LEU A 724 8.28 -23.63 -18.89
N THR A 725 9.08 -23.84 -19.95
CA THR A 725 10.54 -23.68 -19.89
C THR A 725 10.93 -22.27 -19.43
N ARG A 726 10.31 -21.25 -20.03
CA ARG A 726 10.58 -19.85 -19.69
C ARG A 726 10.21 -19.50 -18.24
N PHE A 727 9.10 -20.05 -17.73
CA PHE A 727 8.68 -19.82 -16.34
C PHE A 727 9.64 -20.47 -15.34
N LEU A 728 10.09 -21.70 -15.60
CA LEU A 728 11.01 -22.42 -14.72
C LEU A 728 12.38 -21.72 -14.63
N GLU A 729 12.93 -21.25 -15.75
CA GLU A 729 14.18 -20.47 -15.76
C GLU A 729 14.09 -19.18 -14.91
N ARG A 730 12.89 -18.58 -14.83
CA ARG A 730 12.63 -17.40 -14.00
C ARG A 730 12.45 -17.77 -12.52
N ALA A 731 11.73 -18.85 -12.23
CA ALA A 731 11.44 -19.29 -10.87
C ALA A 731 12.70 -19.74 -10.11
N VAL A 732 13.61 -20.47 -10.77
CA VAL A 732 14.88 -20.94 -10.19
C VAL A 732 15.78 -19.78 -9.75
N LYS A 733 15.73 -18.62 -10.43
CA LYS A 733 16.49 -17.42 -10.02
C LYS A 733 15.97 -16.77 -8.75
N ILE A 734 14.73 -17.05 -8.34
CA ILE A 734 14.04 -16.38 -7.24
C ILE A 734 14.14 -17.19 -5.94
N SER A 735 14.19 -18.52 -6.06
CA SER A 735 14.31 -19.43 -4.91
C SER A 735 15.41 -20.45 -5.19
N SER A 736 16.63 -20.18 -4.74
CA SER A 736 17.75 -21.14 -4.79
C SER A 736 17.58 -22.27 -3.78
N ASP A 737 16.89 -22.00 -2.67
CA ASP A 737 16.89 -22.84 -1.48
C ASP A 737 15.64 -23.73 -1.37
N HIS A 738 14.60 -23.47 -2.18
CA HIS A 738 13.38 -24.26 -2.21
C HIS A 738 12.99 -24.72 -3.62
N PRO A 739 12.53 -25.98 -3.75
CA PRO A 739 12.13 -26.58 -5.02
C PRO A 739 10.83 -25.96 -5.58
N VAL A 740 10.67 -26.04 -6.91
CA VAL A 740 9.50 -25.54 -7.62
C VAL A 740 8.40 -26.61 -7.64
N VAL A 741 7.18 -26.19 -7.36
CA VAL A 741 5.99 -27.05 -7.40
C VAL A 741 5.20 -26.78 -8.67
N MET A 742 4.74 -27.85 -9.34
CA MET A 742 3.76 -27.74 -10.42
C MET A 742 2.43 -28.38 -10.05
N SER A 743 1.34 -27.86 -10.59
CA SER A 743 -0.01 -28.40 -10.39
C SER A 743 -0.87 -28.28 -11.64
N LYS A 744 -1.86 -29.15 -11.81
CA LYS A 744 -2.87 -29.02 -12.87
C LYS A 744 -3.67 -27.73 -12.66
N PHE A 745 -3.76 -26.91 -13.70
CA PHE A 745 -4.61 -25.72 -13.68
C PHE A 745 -6.03 -26.09 -14.11
N LEU A 746 -7.02 -25.76 -13.29
CA LEU A 746 -8.43 -26.10 -13.52
C LEU A 746 -9.18 -24.91 -14.13
N GLU A 747 -9.43 -24.96 -15.43
CA GLU A 747 -10.18 -23.93 -16.13
C GLU A 747 -11.68 -23.97 -15.80
N ASN A 748 -12.34 -22.81 -15.88
CA ASN A 748 -13.78 -22.64 -15.67
C ASN A 748 -14.27 -23.20 -14.34
N ALA A 749 -13.48 -23.02 -13.29
CA ALA A 749 -13.81 -23.41 -11.93
C ALA A 749 -14.01 -22.16 -11.06
N LYS A 750 -14.92 -22.24 -10.08
CA LYS A 750 -15.12 -21.17 -9.10
C LYS A 750 -14.07 -21.28 -8.01
N GLU A 751 -13.61 -20.13 -7.52
CA GLU A 751 -12.77 -20.05 -6.33
C GLU A 751 -13.61 -19.60 -5.13
N ILE A 752 -13.38 -20.23 -3.98
CA ILE A 752 -14.12 -20.03 -2.73
C ILE A 752 -13.11 -19.82 -1.60
N GLU A 753 -13.34 -18.78 -0.79
CA GLU A 753 -12.54 -18.52 0.41
C GLU A 753 -13.29 -18.96 1.66
N PHE A 754 -12.56 -19.57 2.58
CA PHE A 754 -13.06 -19.97 3.89
C PHE A 754 -12.19 -19.31 4.96
N ASP A 755 -12.69 -18.23 5.56
CA ASP A 755 -12.04 -17.55 6.68
C ASP A 755 -12.63 -18.05 7.99
N ALA A 756 -11.79 -18.42 8.95
CA ALA A 756 -12.27 -18.98 10.19
C ALA A 756 -11.32 -18.79 11.37
N VAL A 757 -11.89 -18.96 12.56
CA VAL A 757 -11.15 -19.09 13.81
C VAL A 757 -11.44 -20.46 14.38
N ALA A 758 -10.41 -21.14 14.84
CA ALA A 758 -10.54 -22.40 15.57
C ALA A 758 -9.88 -22.32 16.95
N ARG A 759 -10.29 -23.24 17.82
CA ARG A 759 -9.66 -23.50 19.11
C ARG A 759 -9.54 -25.01 19.27
N ASP A 760 -8.32 -25.49 19.51
CA ASP A 760 -8.02 -26.92 19.65
C ASP A 760 -8.56 -27.75 18.45
N GLY A 761 -8.53 -27.15 17.26
CA GLY A 761 -9.04 -27.74 16.02
C GLY A 761 -10.56 -27.70 15.81
N GLU A 762 -11.34 -27.19 16.76
CA GLU A 762 -12.77 -26.97 16.60
C GLU A 762 -13.08 -25.55 16.12
N LEU A 763 -13.99 -25.42 15.15
CA LEU A 763 -14.37 -24.12 14.60
C LEU A 763 -15.16 -23.29 15.62
N VAL A 764 -14.71 -22.06 15.85
CA VAL A 764 -15.37 -21.05 16.69
C VAL A 764 -16.32 -20.18 15.85
N ILE A 765 -15.82 -19.66 14.73
CA ILE A 765 -16.54 -18.78 13.80
C ILE A 765 -15.96 -18.99 12.40
N TYR A 766 -16.78 -18.89 11.36
CA TYR A 766 -16.34 -19.01 9.97
C TYR A 766 -17.19 -18.17 9.02
N ALA A 767 -16.59 -17.71 7.92
CA ALA A 767 -17.23 -17.06 6.79
C ALA A 767 -16.81 -17.79 5.50
N ILE A 768 -17.76 -17.94 4.57
CA ILE A 768 -17.50 -18.51 3.24
C ILE A 768 -17.79 -17.41 2.23
N SER A 769 -16.83 -17.08 1.38
CA SER A 769 -16.96 -16.05 0.34
C SER A 769 -16.75 -16.68 -1.03
N GLU A 770 -17.50 -16.24 -2.05
CA GLU A 770 -17.25 -16.66 -3.43
C GLU A 770 -16.60 -15.55 -4.25
N HIS A 771 -15.75 -15.94 -5.20
CA HIS A 771 -15.20 -15.01 -6.19
C HIS A 771 -16.21 -14.80 -7.34
N VAL A 772 -16.21 -13.60 -7.91
CA VAL A 772 -16.91 -13.34 -9.19
C VAL A 772 -16.11 -13.91 -10.36
N GLU A 773 -14.81 -13.69 -10.35
CA GLU A 773 -13.86 -14.24 -11.30
C GLU A 773 -13.69 -15.75 -11.07
N ASN A 774 -13.40 -16.49 -12.14
CA ASN A 774 -13.03 -17.89 -12.04
C ASN A 774 -11.60 -18.04 -11.51
N ALA A 775 -11.29 -19.22 -10.95
CA ALA A 775 -9.95 -19.61 -10.53
C ALA A 775 -8.93 -19.35 -11.65
N GLY A 776 -7.81 -18.73 -11.27
CA GLY A 776 -6.80 -18.24 -12.21
C GLY A 776 -6.60 -16.72 -12.19
N VAL A 777 -7.56 -15.98 -11.64
CA VAL A 777 -7.33 -14.66 -11.07
C VAL A 777 -6.99 -14.84 -9.61
N HIS A 778 -5.86 -14.32 -9.16
CA HIS A 778 -5.43 -14.43 -7.78
C HIS A 778 -6.48 -13.81 -6.83
N SER A 779 -6.75 -14.45 -5.69
CA SER A 779 -7.74 -14.01 -4.69
C SER A 779 -7.72 -12.52 -4.33
N GLY A 780 -6.52 -11.96 -4.17
CA GLY A 780 -6.35 -10.54 -3.89
C GLY A 780 -6.88 -9.60 -5.00
N ASP A 781 -6.84 -10.04 -6.25
CA ASP A 781 -7.32 -9.33 -7.45
C ASP A 781 -8.74 -9.74 -7.85
N ALA A 782 -9.36 -10.66 -7.11
CA ALA A 782 -10.72 -11.08 -7.33
C ALA A 782 -11.71 -10.18 -6.58
N THR A 783 -12.91 -10.09 -7.13
CA THR A 783 -14.07 -9.50 -6.48
C THR A 783 -14.72 -10.56 -5.59
N LEU A 784 -14.77 -10.32 -4.29
CA LEU A 784 -15.32 -11.25 -3.29
C LEU A 784 -16.77 -10.90 -2.94
N VAL A 785 -17.59 -11.93 -2.75
CA VAL A 785 -19.00 -11.80 -2.36
C VAL A 785 -19.26 -12.59 -1.09
N PHE A 786 -19.81 -11.92 -0.07
CA PHE A 786 -20.17 -12.53 1.21
C PHE A 786 -21.52 -12.01 1.72
N PRO A 787 -22.50 -12.89 2.04
CA PRO A 787 -22.47 -14.34 1.84
C PRO A 787 -22.52 -14.74 0.35
N PRO A 788 -22.12 -15.97 -0.02
CA PRO A 788 -22.11 -16.42 -1.41
C PRO A 788 -23.52 -16.44 -2.00
N GLN A 789 -23.66 -15.95 -3.23
CA GLN A 789 -24.96 -15.75 -3.90
C GLN A 789 -25.23 -16.78 -4.99
N ARG A 790 -24.17 -17.31 -5.61
CA ARG A 790 -24.24 -18.17 -6.80
C ARG A 790 -23.49 -19.48 -6.61
N THR A 791 -23.31 -19.93 -5.37
CA THR A 791 -22.67 -21.22 -5.02
C THR A 791 -23.70 -22.20 -4.47
N TYR A 792 -23.65 -23.45 -4.91
CA TYR A 792 -24.60 -24.48 -4.45
C TYR A 792 -24.44 -24.79 -2.96
N ILE A 793 -25.56 -24.99 -2.26
CA ILE A 793 -25.58 -25.31 -0.83
C ILE A 793 -24.79 -26.60 -0.53
N GLU A 794 -24.82 -27.58 -1.44
CA GLU A 794 -24.02 -28.80 -1.34
C GLU A 794 -22.53 -28.50 -1.29
N THR A 795 -22.03 -27.67 -2.21
CA THR A 795 -20.64 -27.20 -2.24
C THR A 795 -20.25 -26.52 -0.92
N LEU A 796 -21.10 -25.62 -0.40
CA LEU A 796 -20.85 -24.94 0.88
C LEU A 796 -20.74 -25.93 2.06
N ARG A 797 -21.58 -26.98 2.08
CA ARG A 797 -21.52 -28.03 3.10
C ARG A 797 -20.23 -28.84 3.01
N GLN A 798 -19.79 -29.17 1.79
CA GLN A 798 -18.53 -29.88 1.56
C GLN A 798 -17.33 -29.05 1.99
N VAL A 799 -17.25 -27.78 1.57
CA VAL A 799 -16.22 -26.82 1.99
C VAL A 799 -16.12 -26.76 3.52
N LYS A 800 -17.25 -26.59 4.22
CA LYS A 800 -17.28 -26.56 5.69
C LYS A 800 -16.81 -27.88 6.32
N ALA A 801 -17.21 -29.02 5.76
CA ALA A 801 -16.81 -30.33 6.26
C ALA A 801 -15.30 -30.57 6.09
N ILE A 802 -14.74 -30.21 4.93
CA ILE A 802 -13.31 -30.29 4.65
C ILE A 802 -12.52 -29.36 5.58
N ALA A 803 -12.96 -28.11 5.74
CA ALA A 803 -12.31 -27.15 6.62
C ALA A 803 -12.25 -27.63 8.07
N ARG A 804 -13.32 -28.25 8.60
CA ARG A 804 -13.30 -28.86 9.94
C ARG A 804 -12.27 -29.99 10.07
N LYS A 805 -12.13 -30.85 9.05
CA LYS A 805 -11.15 -31.94 9.07
C LYS A 805 -9.73 -31.38 9.11
N ILE A 806 -9.45 -30.37 8.28
CA ILE A 806 -8.14 -29.70 8.24
C ILE A 806 -7.85 -29.01 9.58
N ALA A 807 -8.82 -28.29 10.14
CA ALA A 807 -8.65 -27.61 11.43
C ALA A 807 -8.30 -28.58 12.56
N ARG A 808 -8.95 -29.74 12.64
CA ARG A 808 -8.64 -30.79 13.61
C ARG A 808 -7.26 -31.41 13.37
N ALA A 809 -6.91 -31.69 12.12
CA ALA A 809 -5.64 -32.33 11.78
C ALA A 809 -4.40 -31.45 12.05
N LEU A 810 -4.59 -30.13 12.02
CA LEU A 810 -3.56 -29.12 12.32
C LEU A 810 -3.70 -28.52 13.73
N CYS A 811 -4.59 -29.07 14.57
CA CYS A 811 -4.84 -28.60 15.94
C CYS A 811 -4.98 -27.07 16.05
N ILE A 812 -5.65 -26.44 15.07
CA ILE A 812 -5.60 -24.98 14.89
C ILE A 812 -6.17 -24.26 16.12
N THR A 813 -5.42 -23.26 16.62
CA THR A 813 -5.86 -22.33 17.67
C THR A 813 -5.53 -20.90 17.27
N GLY A 814 -6.54 -20.16 16.80
CA GLY A 814 -6.38 -18.83 16.23
C GLY A 814 -7.00 -18.71 14.83
N PRO A 815 -6.61 -17.69 14.06
CA PRO A 815 -7.17 -17.42 12.75
C PRO A 815 -6.54 -18.33 11.68
N PHE A 816 -7.32 -18.73 10.69
CA PHE A 816 -6.83 -19.42 9.51
C PHE A 816 -7.74 -19.15 8.30
N ASN A 817 -7.21 -19.41 7.11
CA ASN A 817 -7.91 -19.32 5.84
C ASN A 817 -7.64 -20.57 5.00
N ILE A 818 -8.65 -21.01 4.24
CA ILE A 818 -8.50 -22.08 3.24
C ILE A 818 -9.11 -21.60 1.92
N GLN A 819 -8.39 -21.80 0.83
CA GLN A 819 -8.88 -21.54 -0.52
C GLN A 819 -9.28 -22.85 -1.19
N PHE A 820 -10.43 -22.84 -1.86
CA PHE A 820 -11.00 -23.98 -2.53
C PHE A 820 -11.29 -23.66 -4.00
N ILE A 821 -11.19 -24.69 -4.84
CA ILE A 821 -11.72 -24.69 -6.20
C ILE A 821 -12.96 -25.59 -6.23
N ALA A 822 -14.04 -25.09 -6.83
CA ALA A 822 -15.28 -25.83 -7.04
C ALA A 822 -15.63 -25.89 -8.53
N LYS A 823 -15.80 -27.10 -9.06
CA LYS A 823 -16.26 -27.34 -10.43
C LYS A 823 -17.23 -28.53 -10.43
N ASN A 824 -18.44 -28.34 -10.96
CA ASN A 824 -19.47 -29.39 -11.00
C ASN A 824 -19.77 -30.04 -9.63
N ASN A 825 -19.75 -29.26 -8.54
CA ASN A 825 -19.84 -29.71 -7.14
C ASN A 825 -18.65 -30.53 -6.61
N ASP A 826 -17.59 -30.76 -7.39
CA ASP A 826 -16.34 -31.30 -6.90
C ASP A 826 -15.52 -30.18 -6.25
N VAL A 827 -15.19 -30.35 -4.97
CA VAL A 827 -14.44 -29.37 -4.17
C VAL A 827 -13.02 -29.87 -3.94
N LYS A 828 -12.03 -29.09 -4.36
CA LYS A 828 -10.60 -29.34 -4.17
C LYS A 828 -9.96 -28.23 -3.36
N VAL A 829 -9.00 -28.58 -2.49
CA VAL A 829 -8.24 -27.60 -1.69
C VAL A 829 -7.07 -27.05 -2.51
N ILE A 830 -6.89 -25.73 -2.51
CA ILE A 830 -5.72 -25.06 -3.09
C ILE A 830 -4.59 -24.98 -2.06
N GLU A 831 -4.88 -24.32 -0.93
CA GLU A 831 -3.94 -24.02 0.14
C GLU A 831 -4.66 -23.74 1.46
N CYS A 832 -3.92 -23.85 2.56
CA CYS A 832 -4.35 -23.45 3.90
C CYS A 832 -3.30 -22.51 4.51
N ASN A 833 -3.77 -21.34 4.95
CA ASN A 833 -2.96 -20.32 5.58
C ASN A 833 -3.29 -20.30 7.09
N LEU A 834 -2.34 -20.71 7.94
CA LEU A 834 -2.51 -20.72 9.41
C LEU A 834 -2.23 -19.35 10.05
N ARG A 835 -2.91 -18.33 9.51
CA ARG A 835 -2.85 -16.93 9.95
C ARG A 835 -4.12 -16.20 9.51
N ALA A 836 -4.30 -14.97 9.98
CA ALA A 836 -5.28 -14.06 9.40
C ALA A 836 -5.03 -13.90 7.89
N SER A 837 -6.10 -13.81 7.12
CA SER A 837 -6.05 -13.52 5.69
C SER A 837 -6.46 -12.06 5.44
N ARG A 838 -6.24 -11.59 4.21
CA ARG A 838 -6.59 -10.22 3.84
C ARG A 838 -8.09 -9.92 3.86
N SER A 839 -8.94 -10.95 3.79
CA SER A 839 -10.39 -10.83 3.82
C SER A 839 -10.96 -10.74 5.24
N PHE A 840 -10.15 -10.93 6.30
CA PHE A 840 -10.61 -10.85 7.70
C PHE A 840 -11.32 -9.52 8.05
N PRO A 841 -10.80 -8.34 7.67
CA PRO A 841 -11.51 -7.08 7.88
C PRO A 841 -12.88 -7.04 7.18
N PHE A 842 -12.93 -7.49 5.91
CA PHE A 842 -14.14 -7.53 5.11
C PHE A 842 -15.19 -8.44 5.74
N VAL A 843 -14.87 -9.71 6.01
CA VAL A 843 -15.83 -10.65 6.62
C VAL A 843 -16.22 -10.22 8.02
N SER A 844 -15.32 -9.58 8.78
CA SER A 844 -15.64 -9.09 10.13
C SER A 844 -16.67 -7.97 10.11
N LYS A 845 -16.52 -7.00 9.20
CA LYS A 845 -17.44 -5.86 9.10
C LYS A 845 -18.76 -6.25 8.46
N VAL A 846 -18.75 -7.07 7.42
CA VAL A 846 -19.99 -7.56 6.79
C VAL A 846 -20.77 -8.48 7.73
N SER A 847 -20.11 -9.30 8.56
CA SER A 847 -20.82 -10.16 9.54
C SER A 847 -21.18 -9.44 10.84
N ASN A 848 -20.67 -8.23 11.06
CA ASN A 848 -20.69 -7.53 12.34
C ASN A 848 -20.12 -8.35 13.51
N HIS A 849 -19.05 -9.11 13.25
CA HIS A 849 -18.34 -9.92 14.24
C HIS A 849 -16.85 -9.80 14.00
N ASN A 850 -16.09 -9.29 14.97
CA ASN A 850 -14.65 -9.11 14.83
C ASN A 850 -13.90 -10.45 14.94
N PHE A 851 -13.56 -11.09 13.82
CA PHE A 851 -12.86 -12.39 13.82
C PHE A 851 -11.53 -12.35 14.59
N ILE A 852 -10.88 -11.20 14.67
CA ILE A 852 -9.60 -11.05 15.37
C ILE A 852 -9.78 -11.05 16.88
N ASP A 853 -10.88 -10.51 17.39
CA ASP A 853 -11.25 -10.64 18.81
C ASP A 853 -11.45 -12.13 19.18
N PHE A 854 -12.22 -12.87 18.38
CA PHE A 854 -12.41 -14.31 18.56
C PHE A 854 -11.08 -15.07 18.53
N ALA A 855 -10.23 -14.76 17.55
CA ALA A 855 -8.92 -15.39 17.39
C ALA A 855 -8.01 -15.10 18.57
N THR A 856 -7.95 -13.85 19.02
CA THR A 856 -7.09 -13.43 20.14
C THR A 856 -7.55 -14.07 21.45
N ARG A 857 -8.87 -14.12 21.71
CA ARG A 857 -9.44 -14.83 22.87
C ARG A 857 -9.13 -16.33 22.82
N ALA A 858 -9.24 -16.97 21.66
CA ALA A 858 -8.89 -18.38 21.48
C ALA A 858 -7.41 -18.64 21.77
N ILE A 859 -6.51 -17.82 21.22
CA ILE A 859 -5.06 -17.88 21.44
C ILE A 859 -4.73 -17.74 22.94
N MET A 860 -5.40 -16.82 23.64
CA MET A 860 -5.20 -16.60 25.08
C MET A 860 -5.97 -17.59 25.97
N GLY A 861 -6.62 -18.61 25.39
CA GLY A 861 -7.40 -19.61 26.11
C GLY A 861 -8.66 -19.07 26.80
N LYS A 862 -9.10 -17.85 26.47
CA LYS A 862 -10.26 -17.18 27.05
C LYS A 862 -11.57 -17.67 26.42
N PRO A 863 -12.71 -17.53 27.11
CA PRO A 863 -14.02 -17.84 26.52
C PRO A 863 -14.28 -16.98 25.28
N VAL A 864 -14.86 -17.60 24.26
CA VAL A 864 -15.32 -16.96 23.02
C VAL A 864 -16.84 -16.98 22.99
N LYS A 865 -17.46 -15.95 22.40
CA LYS A 865 -18.91 -15.87 22.28
C LYS A 865 -19.43 -16.96 21.34
N ASP A 866 -20.52 -17.62 21.71
CA ASP A 866 -21.19 -18.61 20.85
C ASP A 866 -22.05 -17.88 19.80
N ILE A 867 -21.74 -18.07 18.52
CA ILE A 867 -22.51 -17.51 17.40
C ILE A 867 -23.41 -18.60 16.85
N ARG A 868 -24.71 -18.47 17.12
CA ARG A 868 -25.71 -19.48 16.73
C ARG A 868 -26.35 -19.25 15.36
N ARG A 869 -26.33 -18.01 14.85
CA ARG A 869 -26.93 -17.63 13.56
C ARG A 869 -25.94 -17.88 12.42
N SER A 870 -26.43 -18.44 11.32
CA SER A 870 -25.63 -18.60 10.10
C SER A 870 -25.50 -17.26 9.39
N PHE A 871 -24.30 -16.88 8.94
CA PHE A 871 -24.11 -15.69 8.11
C PHE A 871 -24.76 -15.80 6.72
N MET A 872 -25.21 -17.00 6.32
CA MET A 872 -26.05 -17.17 5.13
C MET A 872 -27.45 -16.54 5.28
N GLU A 873 -27.85 -16.15 6.49
CA GLU A 873 -29.15 -15.55 6.80
C GLU A 873 -29.09 -14.02 6.96
N LEU A 874 -28.01 -13.39 6.47
CA LEU A 874 -27.92 -11.92 6.42
C LEU A 874 -28.90 -11.39 5.37
N ASP A 875 -29.61 -10.31 5.71
CA ASP A 875 -30.59 -9.63 4.82
C ASP A 875 -29.91 -8.67 3.83
N TYR A 876 -28.58 -8.76 3.70
CA TYR A 876 -27.75 -7.91 2.85
C TYR A 876 -26.51 -8.67 2.40
N VAL A 877 -25.84 -8.12 1.39
CA VAL A 877 -24.63 -8.69 0.78
C VAL A 877 -23.51 -7.67 0.84
N GLY A 878 -22.32 -8.15 1.20
CA GLY A 878 -21.06 -7.43 1.02
C GLY A 878 -20.38 -7.85 -0.27
N VAL A 879 -19.87 -6.86 -1.01
CA VAL A 879 -19.00 -7.08 -2.17
C VAL A 879 -17.70 -6.32 -1.98
N LYS A 880 -16.57 -7.03 -2.03
CA LYS A 880 -15.23 -6.43 -2.05
C LYS A 880 -14.70 -6.40 -3.47
N ALA A 881 -14.28 -5.22 -3.93
CA ALA A 881 -13.64 -5.03 -5.23
C ALA A 881 -12.17 -4.58 -5.08
N PRO A 882 -11.26 -5.10 -5.92
CA PRO A 882 -9.84 -4.71 -5.90
C PRO A 882 -9.61 -3.34 -6.55
N GLN A 883 -8.63 -2.60 -6.04
CA GLN A 883 -8.12 -1.35 -6.62
C GLN A 883 -6.75 -1.60 -7.27
N PHE A 884 -6.60 -1.15 -8.51
CA PHE A 884 -5.34 -1.24 -9.27
C PHE A 884 -4.70 0.13 -9.46
N SER A 885 -3.37 0.14 -9.66
CA SER A 885 -2.57 1.36 -9.89
C SER A 885 -1.90 1.39 -11.27
N PHE A 886 -2.49 0.71 -12.27
CA PHE A 886 -1.89 0.60 -13.61
C PHE A 886 -1.65 1.95 -14.31
N THR A 887 -2.37 3.02 -13.95
CA THR A 887 -2.15 4.39 -14.44
C THR A 887 -0.77 4.93 -14.09
N ARG A 888 -0.19 4.48 -12.97
CA ARG A 888 1.16 4.90 -12.52
C ARG A 888 2.27 3.94 -12.94
N LEU A 889 1.92 2.71 -13.28
CA LEU A 889 2.86 1.67 -13.69
C LEU A 889 3.10 1.73 -15.20
N SER A 890 3.84 2.75 -15.65
CA SER A 890 4.12 2.97 -17.07
C SER A 890 4.73 1.73 -17.74
N GLY A 891 4.16 1.33 -18.87
CA GLY A 891 4.56 0.14 -19.63
C GLY A 891 3.94 -1.17 -19.14
N ALA A 892 3.39 -1.23 -17.92
CA ALA A 892 2.74 -2.43 -17.42
C ALA A 892 1.50 -2.79 -18.25
N ASP A 893 1.36 -4.07 -18.59
CA ASP A 893 0.14 -4.60 -19.20
C ASP A 893 -0.95 -4.79 -18.13
N PRO A 894 -2.12 -4.12 -18.24
CA PRO A 894 -3.16 -4.21 -17.22
C PRO A 894 -4.02 -5.46 -17.48
N THR A 895 -3.47 -6.61 -17.11
CA THR A 895 -4.14 -7.92 -17.13
C THR A 895 -4.04 -8.59 -15.77
N LEU A 896 -5.02 -9.45 -15.50
CA LEU A 896 -5.09 -10.24 -14.26
C LEU A 896 -4.59 -11.65 -14.52
N GLY A 897 -4.02 -12.27 -13.49
CA GLY A 897 -3.54 -13.65 -13.53
C GLY A 897 -3.33 -14.21 -12.14
N VAL A 898 -2.46 -15.21 -12.04
CA VAL A 898 -2.17 -15.94 -10.79
C VAL A 898 -1.23 -15.21 -9.84
N GLU A 899 -0.55 -14.16 -10.32
CA GLU A 899 0.25 -13.25 -9.49
C GLU A 899 -0.58 -11.99 -9.23
N MET A 900 -0.70 -11.60 -7.96
CA MET A 900 -1.50 -10.45 -7.53
C MET A 900 -0.90 -9.13 -8.03
N ALA A 901 -1.76 -8.21 -8.47
CA ALA A 901 -1.40 -6.90 -9.01
C ALA A 901 -2.10 -5.71 -8.32
N SER A 902 -3.19 -5.94 -7.59
CA SER A 902 -3.93 -4.90 -6.87
C SER A 902 -3.15 -4.32 -5.70
N THR A 903 -3.38 -3.03 -5.45
CA THR A 903 -2.71 -2.23 -4.41
C THR A 903 -3.59 -1.96 -3.19
N GLY A 904 -4.89 -2.19 -3.31
CA GLY A 904 -5.87 -1.93 -2.26
C GLY A 904 -7.22 -2.54 -2.61
N GLU A 905 -8.22 -2.23 -1.79
CA GLU A 905 -9.57 -2.73 -1.94
C GLU A 905 -10.62 -1.77 -1.39
N VAL A 906 -11.86 -1.99 -1.84
CA VAL A 906 -13.08 -1.45 -1.24
C VAL A 906 -13.98 -2.59 -0.84
N GLY A 907 -14.84 -2.40 0.17
CA GLY A 907 -15.97 -3.27 0.47
C GLY A 907 -17.22 -2.42 0.60
N CYS A 908 -18.27 -2.76 -0.14
CA CYS A 908 -19.56 -2.07 -0.11
C CYS A 908 -20.68 -3.03 0.27
N LEU A 909 -21.74 -2.49 0.88
CA LEU A 909 -22.93 -3.23 1.28
C LEU A 909 -24.13 -2.84 0.41
N GLY A 910 -25.00 -3.82 0.13
CA GLY A 910 -26.25 -3.66 -0.60
C GLY A 910 -27.31 -4.63 -0.10
N VAL A 911 -28.59 -4.33 -0.32
CA VAL A 911 -29.67 -5.26 0.06
C VAL A 911 -29.67 -6.53 -0.79
N ASP A 912 -29.01 -6.49 -1.94
CA ASP A 912 -28.75 -7.60 -2.84
C ASP A 912 -27.34 -7.49 -3.44
N PHE A 913 -26.98 -8.49 -4.24
CA PHE A 913 -25.68 -8.57 -4.92
C PHE A 913 -25.47 -7.41 -5.88
N GLU A 914 -26.44 -7.12 -6.74
CA GLU A 914 -26.36 -6.13 -7.80
C GLU A 914 -26.09 -4.72 -7.24
N GLU A 915 -26.76 -4.35 -6.14
CA GLU A 915 -26.55 -3.07 -5.48
C GLU A 915 -25.15 -2.97 -4.86
N ALA A 916 -24.74 -3.98 -4.10
CA ALA A 916 -23.43 -4.03 -3.45
C ALA A 916 -22.29 -4.01 -4.50
N PHE A 917 -22.46 -4.76 -5.58
CA PHE A 917 -21.52 -4.88 -6.68
C PHE A 917 -21.33 -3.56 -7.43
N LEU A 918 -22.43 -2.86 -7.77
CA LEU A 918 -22.33 -1.54 -8.41
C LEU A 918 -21.67 -0.51 -7.50
N LYS A 919 -22.02 -0.46 -6.21
CA LYS A 919 -21.36 0.43 -5.24
C LYS A 919 -19.86 0.15 -5.13
N ALA A 920 -19.47 -1.12 -5.11
CA ALA A 920 -18.06 -1.51 -5.06
C ALA A 920 -17.30 -1.06 -6.33
N LEU A 921 -17.86 -1.28 -7.53
CA LEU A 921 -17.24 -0.86 -8.78
C LEU A 921 -17.13 0.68 -8.92
N LEU A 922 -18.18 1.40 -8.52
CA LEU A 922 -18.16 2.88 -8.49
C LEU A 922 -17.07 3.40 -7.54
N SER A 923 -16.83 2.71 -6.43
CA SER A 923 -15.82 3.10 -5.43
C SER A 923 -14.38 2.90 -5.92
N VAL A 924 -14.13 2.00 -6.88
CA VAL A 924 -12.83 1.79 -7.55
C VAL A 924 -12.69 2.53 -8.88
N GLY A 925 -13.61 3.46 -9.18
CA GLY A 925 -13.47 4.43 -10.27
C GLY A 925 -14.28 4.14 -11.54
N PHE A 926 -15.16 3.13 -11.54
CA PHE A 926 -16.13 2.99 -12.64
C PHE A 926 -17.09 4.18 -12.64
N ARG A 927 -17.54 4.58 -13.84
CA ARG A 927 -18.42 5.74 -14.03
C ARG A 927 -19.70 5.31 -14.73
N LEU A 928 -20.83 5.84 -14.29
CA LEU A 928 -22.15 5.61 -14.89
C LEU A 928 -22.81 6.96 -15.23
N PRO A 929 -23.70 7.02 -16.24
CA PRO A 929 -24.11 5.92 -17.14
C PRO A 929 -23.07 5.62 -18.23
N ILE A 930 -22.98 4.36 -18.66
CA ILE A 930 -22.19 3.95 -19.82
C ILE A 930 -23.04 4.13 -21.09
N LYS A 931 -22.56 4.90 -22.06
CA LYS A 931 -23.22 5.13 -23.35
C LYS A 931 -22.52 4.41 -24.49
N THR A 932 -21.19 4.23 -24.41
CA THR A 932 -20.40 3.56 -25.44
C THR A 932 -19.46 2.50 -24.85
N ILE A 933 -19.38 1.33 -25.50
CA ILE A 933 -18.48 0.24 -25.10
C ILE A 933 -17.64 -0.20 -26.29
N LEU A 934 -16.34 -0.43 -26.06
CA LEU A 934 -15.47 -1.15 -26.98
C LEU A 934 -15.28 -2.61 -26.52
N MET A 935 -15.56 -3.56 -27.41
CA MET A 935 -15.40 -4.99 -27.16
C MET A 935 -14.34 -5.64 -28.05
N SER A 936 -13.38 -6.29 -27.41
CA SER A 936 -12.48 -7.27 -28.03
C SER A 936 -12.56 -8.54 -27.19
N THR A 937 -13.48 -9.44 -27.57
CA THR A 937 -13.78 -10.66 -26.80
C THR A 937 -13.03 -11.84 -27.39
N GLY A 938 -12.35 -12.62 -26.54
CA GLY A 938 -11.35 -13.64 -26.88
C GLY A 938 -11.81 -14.83 -27.76
N PRO A 939 -11.67 -16.10 -27.32
CA PRO A 939 -12.02 -17.28 -28.13
C PRO A 939 -13.52 -17.35 -28.47
N LEU A 940 -13.89 -18.28 -29.35
CA LEU A 940 -15.29 -18.48 -29.77
C LEU A 940 -16.22 -18.78 -28.60
N GLU A 941 -15.75 -19.54 -27.61
CA GLU A 941 -16.48 -19.91 -26.40
C GLU A 941 -16.85 -18.68 -25.58
N ASN A 942 -15.89 -17.80 -25.29
CA ASN A 942 -16.13 -16.55 -24.56
C ASN A 942 -17.10 -15.62 -25.32
N LYS A 943 -17.04 -15.61 -26.65
CA LYS A 943 -17.99 -14.86 -27.48
C LYS A 943 -19.41 -15.41 -27.37
N ALA A 944 -19.55 -16.72 -27.41
CA ALA A 944 -20.84 -17.40 -27.25
C ALA A 944 -21.43 -17.15 -25.87
N GLU A 945 -20.60 -17.20 -24.82
CA GLU A 945 -21.05 -16.96 -23.45
C GLU A 945 -21.48 -15.49 -23.21
N PHE A 946 -20.86 -14.52 -23.88
CA PHE A 946 -21.16 -13.10 -23.69
C PHE A 946 -22.30 -12.55 -24.58
N VAL A 947 -22.76 -13.30 -25.58
CA VAL A 947 -23.67 -12.77 -26.61
C VAL A 947 -24.98 -12.23 -26.03
N GLU A 948 -25.52 -12.88 -25.00
CA GLU A 948 -26.74 -12.42 -24.32
C GLU A 948 -26.50 -11.11 -23.56
N SER A 949 -25.38 -10.97 -22.87
CA SER A 949 -24.99 -9.71 -22.24
C SER A 949 -24.84 -8.57 -23.26
N ALA A 950 -24.31 -8.86 -24.46
CA ALA A 950 -24.23 -7.88 -25.52
C ALA A 950 -25.63 -7.45 -26.05
N ARG A 951 -26.62 -8.35 -26.05
CA ARG A 951 -28.02 -8.00 -26.37
C ARG A 951 -28.63 -7.08 -25.31
N VAL A 952 -28.41 -7.39 -24.04
CA VAL A 952 -28.87 -6.56 -22.91
C VAL A 952 -28.28 -5.15 -22.99
N LEU A 953 -26.98 -5.03 -23.25
CA LEU A 953 -26.34 -3.73 -23.47
C LEU A 953 -26.99 -2.96 -24.63
N SER A 954 -27.28 -3.64 -25.74
CA SER A 954 -27.95 -3.02 -26.88
C SER A 954 -29.38 -2.58 -26.56
N SER A 955 -30.13 -3.33 -25.74
CA SER A 955 -31.48 -2.95 -25.31
C SER A 955 -31.49 -1.79 -24.31
N LEU A 956 -30.42 -1.65 -23.51
CA LEU A 956 -30.19 -0.49 -22.64
C LEU A 956 -29.76 0.76 -23.44
N GLY A 957 -29.63 0.67 -24.77
CA GLY A 957 -29.24 1.78 -25.64
C GLY A 957 -27.74 2.07 -25.67
N VAL A 958 -26.91 1.15 -25.16
CA VAL A 958 -25.46 1.28 -25.19
C VAL A 958 -24.96 1.02 -26.61
N LYS A 959 -24.18 1.95 -27.14
CA LYS A 959 -23.57 1.81 -28.47
C LYS A 959 -22.33 0.91 -28.40
N ILE A 960 -22.36 -0.18 -29.16
CA ILE A 960 -21.31 -1.20 -29.15
C ILE A 960 -20.34 -1.01 -30.32
N TYR A 961 -19.07 -0.84 -29.99
CA TYR A 961 -17.93 -0.88 -30.89
C TYR A 961 -17.17 -2.19 -30.70
N CYS A 962 -16.66 -2.77 -31.78
CA CYS A 962 -16.01 -4.08 -31.74
C CYS A 962 -14.77 -4.13 -32.64
N THR A 963 -13.79 -4.94 -32.25
CA THR A 963 -12.74 -5.41 -33.17
C THR A 963 -13.34 -6.32 -34.23
N ARG A 964 -12.72 -6.41 -35.43
CA ARG A 964 -13.31 -7.07 -36.62
C ARG A 964 -13.85 -8.49 -36.35
N GLY A 965 -13.09 -9.30 -35.62
CA GLY A 965 -13.46 -10.69 -35.31
C GLY A 965 -14.60 -10.80 -34.30
N THR A 966 -14.73 -9.82 -33.41
CA THR A 966 -15.85 -9.72 -32.44
C THR A 966 -17.10 -9.21 -33.14
N ALA A 967 -16.99 -8.15 -33.94
CA ALA A 967 -18.10 -7.57 -34.67
C ALA A 967 -18.78 -8.56 -35.62
N ARG A 968 -17.98 -9.37 -36.34
CA ARG A 968 -18.50 -10.42 -37.23
C ARG A 968 -19.35 -11.43 -36.47
N PHE A 969 -18.89 -11.88 -35.30
CA PHE A 969 -19.62 -12.82 -34.47
C PHE A 969 -20.92 -12.18 -33.95
N MET A 970 -20.83 -10.99 -33.35
CA MET A 970 -22.00 -10.28 -32.79
C MET A 970 -23.11 -10.07 -33.84
N LYS A 971 -22.74 -9.69 -35.07
CA LYS A 971 -23.69 -9.50 -36.17
C LYS A 971 -24.40 -10.78 -36.58
N GLN A 972 -23.73 -11.94 -36.52
CA GLN A 972 -24.36 -13.25 -36.81
C GLN A 972 -25.46 -13.60 -35.79
N TYR A 973 -25.37 -13.08 -34.57
CA TYR A 973 -26.32 -13.34 -33.48
C TYR A 973 -27.27 -12.16 -33.21
N GLY A 974 -27.40 -11.22 -34.17
CA GLY A 974 -28.38 -10.14 -34.14
C GLY A 974 -28.00 -8.92 -33.28
N VAL A 975 -26.74 -8.81 -32.83
CA VAL A 975 -26.26 -7.66 -32.06
C VAL A 975 -25.63 -6.64 -33.00
N ALA A 976 -26.15 -5.42 -33.02
CA ALA A 976 -25.58 -4.32 -33.79
C ALA A 976 -24.24 -3.88 -33.18
N ALA A 977 -23.16 -3.96 -33.96
CA ALA A 977 -21.82 -3.56 -33.54
C ALA A 977 -21.08 -2.84 -34.67
N GLU A 978 -20.50 -1.68 -34.37
CA GLU A 978 -19.65 -0.91 -35.29
C GLU A 978 -18.20 -1.42 -35.25
N VAL A 979 -17.54 -1.54 -36.40
CA VAL A 979 -16.17 -2.07 -36.47
C VAL A 979 -15.14 -0.96 -36.29
N LEU A 980 -14.20 -1.15 -35.38
CA LEU A 980 -12.97 -0.35 -35.28
C LEU A 980 -11.75 -1.17 -35.73
N ASN A 981 -10.85 -0.56 -36.49
CA ASN A 981 -9.61 -1.19 -36.94
C ASN A 981 -8.60 -1.27 -35.79
N TRP A 982 -7.70 -2.26 -35.87
CA TRP A 982 -6.68 -2.51 -34.85
C TRP A 982 -5.67 -1.35 -34.73
N PRO A 983 -5.08 -1.14 -33.54
CA PRO A 983 -4.06 -0.11 -33.32
C PRO A 983 -2.92 -0.10 -34.35
N LEU A 984 -2.40 -1.28 -34.71
CA LEU A 984 -1.25 -1.39 -35.62
C LEU A 984 -1.60 -1.20 -37.10
N GLU A 985 -2.87 -1.30 -37.49
CA GLU A 985 -3.28 -1.24 -38.90
C GLU A 985 -3.26 0.19 -39.49
N LYS A 986 -3.09 1.24 -38.66
CA LYS A 986 -3.09 2.67 -39.03
C LYS A 986 -4.23 3.10 -39.97
N LYS A 987 -5.36 2.37 -39.96
CA LYS A 987 -6.58 2.64 -40.74
C LYS A 987 -7.67 3.23 -39.85
N ARG A 988 -8.46 4.16 -40.40
CA ARG A 988 -9.61 4.78 -39.72
C ARG A 988 -10.94 4.12 -40.11
N PRO A 989 -11.94 4.05 -39.21
CA PRO A 989 -11.88 4.44 -37.79
C PRO A 989 -10.99 3.47 -36.99
N ASN A 990 -10.19 3.99 -36.06
CA ASN A 990 -9.22 3.22 -35.29
C ASN A 990 -9.59 3.17 -33.80
N VAL A 991 -9.29 2.06 -33.13
CA VAL A 991 -9.49 1.93 -31.68
C VAL A 991 -8.77 3.03 -30.90
N LEU A 992 -7.52 3.33 -31.24
CA LEU A 992 -6.71 4.32 -30.53
C LEU A 992 -7.35 5.71 -30.55
N GLU A 993 -7.80 6.14 -31.73
CA GLU A 993 -8.45 7.43 -31.95
C GLU A 993 -9.72 7.57 -31.09
N TYR A 994 -10.50 6.50 -30.96
CA TYR A 994 -11.75 6.51 -30.21
C TYR A 994 -11.52 6.56 -28.69
N ILE A 995 -10.53 5.81 -28.20
CA ILE A 995 -10.14 5.86 -26.78
C ILE A 995 -9.58 7.25 -26.45
N SER A 996 -8.60 7.74 -27.22
CA SER A 996 -7.92 8.99 -26.91
C SER A 996 -8.79 10.23 -27.07
N SER A 997 -9.86 10.16 -27.88
CA SER A 997 -10.83 11.27 -28.06
C SER A 997 -12.03 11.18 -27.11
N GLY A 998 -12.02 10.30 -26.12
CA GLY A 998 -13.09 10.19 -25.12
C GLY A 998 -14.43 9.69 -25.70
N LYS A 999 -14.40 8.94 -26.81
CA LYS A 999 -15.62 8.40 -27.44
C LYS A 999 -16.05 7.05 -26.86
N ILE A 1000 -15.24 6.45 -25.99
CA ILE A 1000 -15.47 5.15 -25.36
C ILE A 1000 -15.55 5.33 -23.84
N ASP A 1001 -16.68 4.93 -23.24
CA ASP A 1001 -16.89 5.02 -21.79
C ASP A 1001 -16.38 3.78 -21.03
N LEU A 1002 -16.29 2.62 -21.70
CA LEU A 1002 -15.81 1.35 -21.12
C LEU A 1002 -15.18 0.45 -22.18
N VAL A 1003 -14.08 -0.22 -21.81
CA VAL A 1003 -13.43 -1.24 -22.64
C VAL A 1003 -13.61 -2.63 -22.01
N ILE A 1004 -14.11 -3.59 -22.78
CA ILE A 1004 -14.12 -5.02 -22.44
C ILE A 1004 -13.12 -5.72 -23.37
N ASN A 1005 -11.96 -6.11 -22.81
CA ASN A 1005 -10.88 -6.77 -23.54
C ASN A 1005 -10.56 -8.13 -22.90
N ILE A 1006 -11.12 -9.20 -23.44
CA ILE A 1006 -10.89 -10.56 -22.94
C ILE A 1006 -9.76 -11.19 -23.76
N PRO A 1007 -8.55 -11.40 -23.19
CA PRO A 1007 -7.41 -11.92 -23.93
C PRO A 1007 -7.68 -13.35 -24.43
N LYS A 1008 -7.16 -13.67 -25.62
CA LYS A 1008 -7.48 -14.92 -26.35
C LYS A 1008 -6.41 -16.00 -26.27
N ASN A 1009 -5.14 -15.63 -26.32
CA ASN A 1009 -3.97 -16.51 -26.25
C ASN A 1009 -2.69 -15.66 -26.01
N PHE A 1010 -1.54 -16.32 -25.85
CA PHE A 1010 -0.25 -15.67 -25.65
C PHE A 1010 0.57 -15.47 -26.94
N GLN A 1011 -0.06 -15.38 -28.13
CA GLN A 1011 0.68 -15.12 -29.39
C GLN A 1011 1.12 -13.66 -29.51
N GLU A 1012 2.39 -13.43 -29.87
CA GLU A 1012 3.10 -12.14 -29.75
C GLU A 1012 2.44 -10.95 -30.50
N GLU A 1013 1.82 -11.19 -31.67
CA GLU A 1013 1.15 -10.16 -32.48
C GLU A 1013 -0.27 -9.81 -31.98
N GLU A 1014 -1.10 -10.81 -31.62
CA GLU A 1014 -2.42 -10.59 -30.98
C GLU A 1014 -2.21 -9.93 -29.60
N LEU A 1015 -1.21 -10.39 -28.84
CA LEU A 1015 -0.80 -9.79 -27.57
C LEU A 1015 -0.44 -8.32 -27.71
N THR A 1016 0.17 -7.88 -28.81
CA THR A 1016 0.61 -6.49 -28.96
C THR A 1016 -0.56 -5.55 -29.26
N ASN A 1017 -1.50 -5.91 -30.14
CA ASN A 1017 -2.69 -5.08 -30.38
C ASN A 1017 -3.57 -4.99 -29.14
N ASP A 1018 -3.91 -6.11 -28.50
CA ASP A 1018 -4.75 -6.10 -27.31
C ASP A 1018 -4.05 -5.41 -26.12
N TYR A 1019 -2.74 -5.59 -25.94
CA TYR A 1019 -1.93 -4.82 -24.98
C TYR A 1019 -2.08 -3.32 -25.21
N ILE A 1020 -1.96 -2.85 -26.46
CA ILE A 1020 -2.08 -1.43 -26.79
C ILE A 1020 -3.48 -0.92 -26.42
N ILE A 1021 -4.55 -1.67 -26.72
CA ILE A 1021 -5.92 -1.29 -26.35
C ILE A 1021 -6.06 -1.15 -24.83
N ARG A 1022 -5.63 -2.17 -24.08
CA ARG A 1022 -5.70 -2.20 -22.61
C ARG A 1022 -4.90 -1.08 -21.97
N ARG A 1023 -3.64 -0.92 -22.40
CA ARG A 1023 -2.73 0.13 -21.92
C ARG A 1023 -3.30 1.51 -22.18
N LYS A 1024 -3.87 1.73 -23.37
CA LYS A 1024 -4.47 3.02 -23.74
C LYS A 1024 -5.78 3.28 -23.02
N ALA A 1025 -6.60 2.27 -22.74
CA ALA A 1025 -7.78 2.46 -21.89
C ALA A 1025 -7.38 3.06 -20.53
N VAL A 1026 -6.38 2.44 -19.89
CA VAL A 1026 -5.85 2.93 -18.61
C VAL A 1026 -5.18 4.30 -18.73
N ASP A 1027 -4.34 4.52 -19.75
CA ASP A 1027 -3.65 5.79 -20.00
C ASP A 1027 -4.59 6.96 -20.30
N PHE A 1028 -5.86 6.72 -20.63
CA PHE A 1028 -6.86 7.76 -20.89
C PHE A 1028 -8.00 7.73 -19.85
N GLY A 1029 -7.81 7.03 -18.73
CA GLY A 1029 -8.80 6.97 -17.65
C GLY A 1029 -10.11 6.29 -18.00
N VAL A 1030 -10.15 5.45 -19.05
CA VAL A 1030 -11.31 4.67 -19.46
C VAL A 1030 -11.33 3.36 -18.67
N PRO A 1031 -12.41 3.04 -17.92
CA PRO A 1031 -12.55 1.76 -17.24
C PRO A 1031 -12.31 0.56 -18.15
N LEU A 1032 -11.65 -0.47 -17.60
CA LEU A 1032 -11.25 -1.67 -18.33
C LEU A 1032 -11.72 -2.92 -17.59
N ILE A 1033 -12.39 -3.83 -18.30
CA ILE A 1033 -12.71 -5.17 -17.82
C ILE A 1033 -11.97 -6.20 -18.68
N THR A 1034 -11.17 -7.05 -18.04
CA THR A 1034 -10.45 -8.15 -18.69
C THR A 1034 -10.96 -9.55 -18.33
N ASN A 1035 -11.96 -9.64 -17.45
CA ASN A 1035 -12.56 -10.89 -17.01
C ASN A 1035 -14.02 -11.01 -17.51
N LEU A 1036 -14.34 -12.17 -18.09
CA LEU A 1036 -15.64 -12.42 -18.68
C LEU A 1036 -16.78 -12.50 -17.65
N GLN A 1037 -16.54 -13.14 -16.49
CA GLN A 1037 -17.56 -13.27 -15.46
C GLN A 1037 -17.88 -11.90 -14.85
N LEU A 1038 -16.86 -11.09 -14.58
CA LEU A 1038 -17.04 -9.71 -14.12
C LEU A 1038 -17.85 -8.89 -15.13
N ALA A 1039 -17.53 -8.98 -16.42
CA ALA A 1039 -18.28 -8.29 -17.47
C ALA A 1039 -19.76 -8.71 -17.49
N LYS A 1040 -20.06 -10.00 -17.36
CA LYS A 1040 -21.44 -10.51 -17.29
C LYS A 1040 -22.18 -9.98 -16.07
N ARG A 1041 -21.57 -10.05 -14.87
CA ARG A 1041 -22.16 -9.52 -13.62
C ARG A 1041 -22.44 -8.02 -13.74
N PHE A 1042 -21.53 -7.28 -14.35
CA PHE A 1042 -21.71 -5.84 -14.58
C PHE A 1042 -22.90 -5.54 -15.47
N VAL A 1043 -23.04 -6.23 -16.61
CA VAL A 1043 -24.19 -6.04 -17.50
C VAL A 1043 -25.50 -6.43 -16.81
N GLU A 1044 -25.53 -7.55 -16.09
CA GLU A 1044 -26.72 -7.97 -15.34
C GLU A 1044 -27.14 -6.95 -14.28
N SER A 1045 -26.17 -6.32 -13.60
CA SER A 1045 -26.46 -5.30 -12.59
C SER A 1045 -27.00 -4.00 -13.22
N LEU A 1046 -26.50 -3.62 -14.41
CA LEU A 1046 -26.99 -2.44 -15.14
C LEU A 1046 -28.41 -2.61 -15.69
N ASP A 1047 -28.83 -3.84 -15.98
CA ASP A 1047 -30.19 -4.15 -16.43
C ASP A 1047 -31.21 -3.99 -15.29
N GLN A 1048 -30.79 -4.30 -14.06
CA GLN A 1048 -31.66 -4.32 -12.90
C GLN A 1048 -31.72 -2.97 -12.15
N LEU A 1049 -30.62 -2.23 -12.09
CA LEU A 1049 -30.49 -1.04 -11.23
C LEU A 1049 -29.94 0.18 -11.98
N LYS A 1050 -30.51 1.35 -11.67
CA LYS A 1050 -29.93 2.65 -12.01
C LYS A 1050 -29.19 3.23 -10.81
N VAL A 1051 -28.30 4.20 -11.07
CA VAL A 1051 -27.56 4.90 -10.00
C VAL A 1051 -28.49 5.55 -8.96
N SER A 1052 -29.66 6.04 -9.39
CA SER A 1052 -30.69 6.59 -8.51
C SER A 1052 -31.32 5.59 -7.56
N ASP A 1053 -31.25 4.30 -7.89
CA ASP A 1053 -31.86 3.21 -7.14
C ASP A 1053 -30.93 2.72 -6.00
N LEU A 1054 -29.65 3.10 -6.04
CA LEU A 1054 -28.64 2.73 -5.04
C LEU A 1054 -28.93 3.43 -3.70
N LYS A 1055 -29.15 2.66 -2.64
CA LYS A 1055 -29.53 3.15 -1.31
C LYS A 1055 -28.34 3.77 -0.58
N ILE A 1056 -28.63 4.85 0.15
CA ILE A 1056 -27.67 5.55 1.00
C ILE A 1056 -27.90 5.10 2.45
N MET A 1057 -27.24 4.00 2.81
CA MET A 1057 -27.34 3.38 4.13
C MET A 1057 -25.97 3.35 4.82
N SER A 1058 -25.95 3.68 6.10
CA SER A 1058 -24.81 3.50 6.99
C SER A 1058 -24.72 2.05 7.44
N TRP A 1059 -23.55 1.66 7.93
CA TRP A 1059 -23.26 0.29 8.33
C TRP A 1059 -24.19 -0.22 9.44
N ASP A 1060 -24.49 0.62 10.43
CA ASP A 1060 -25.42 0.32 11.52
C ASP A 1060 -26.86 0.06 11.04
N GLU A 1061 -27.30 0.70 9.96
CA GLU A 1061 -28.63 0.44 9.37
C GLU A 1061 -28.73 -0.96 8.75
N TYR A 1062 -27.61 -1.55 8.30
CA TYR A 1062 -27.59 -2.93 7.83
C TYR A 1062 -27.55 -3.93 9.00
N THR A 1063 -26.89 -3.59 10.10
CA THR A 1063 -26.61 -4.51 11.21
C THR A 1063 -27.63 -4.45 12.36
N ALA A 1064 -28.57 -3.51 12.34
CA ALA A 1064 -29.57 -3.29 13.39
C ALA A 1064 -30.62 -4.42 13.57
N ASN A 1065 -30.61 -5.47 12.73
CA ASN A 1065 -31.60 -6.56 12.71
C ASN A 1065 -31.16 -7.88 13.36
#